data_AF-A0A2S8RQ99-F1
#
_entry.id   AF-A0A2S8RQ99-F1
#
_cell.length_a   1.000
_cell.length_b   1.000
_cell.length_c   1.000
_cell.angle_alpha   90.00
_cell.angle_beta   90.00
_cell.angle_gamma   90.00
#
_symmetry.space_group_name_H-M   'P 1'
#
loop_
_entity.id
_entity.type
_entity.pdbx_description
1 polymer ?
#
loop_
_entity_poly.entity_id
_entity_poly.type
_entity_poly.pdbx_seq_one_letter_code
_entity_poly.pdbx_strand_id
1 'polypeptide(L)'
;MSSNPFAGAAFDLNSLLSADDIQFIESAYFTLLKRAPDTDGMSYYLTRLRNGAPKIQVLAQLSNSDEARATGVDLPGLKEAIRTYKFTQLPIVGPLLRPILKRDGGSKPASAGQHADGRSTIKGNATRAKHVSDVKKDAAIPSQGMVAPSAALEVDDALKALLATSSEVFWAGDRPPLGWMKSSSRIYDPKSDFRLPADFHQSFDLVYLTERDLGAIKAWPLVVDEALRLLAPGGKLLMRVSNTALLTNFELKNLIAEWGDTKIVFEHTYDAGPCLFAVMNTRTERRTAQLTGFSFGVVTDGKRPELLRAFIESVEGVERLPGQTVECIVCGPDSLKAEFGEKYKHVVFVRQPDEFPKLGWITKKKNQIVEAATTENLVIAHDRYVIPPDFIKNLAEYGSDYSVLVCRQTRPDGRRMPDWVALGGEWSMTSPATLEYGDWSRHVFINGGIMIAKADVLKRVPWNELLFWGQAEDVELTRRLRSAGYVARLARNVEVVSTTMRKGLMDGFEAMPVVADKHMIPGGGQNPEQATPAVGFGRKVNFGAKWGQKATQMGVYVDAAWDISADSIVLDAETYGEITFKLPVTPTGAIVLQMEVESTQVLPTILANDVLAIVTSISASQLRVEVSGEAFLISNILRLHSYVATGEFKLRHILVEAPAVERAPHAEGKQLFSGGETGVAGLGEGWSQPESWGCWMLGDEGQVLLHSSFAESDLVIEGCAKGFVRPPATRTVVSVAVNGMAVGHFTLKASFDDQPFHFSVPKELIGSDAALRITFKPHDPCSPQEIGMNADPRLLSLGLVSLEVRKA
;
A
#
# COMPACT_ATOMS: atom_id res chain seq x y z
N MET A 1 -47.87 -23.83 -5.75
CA MET A 1 -47.96 -23.64 -7.21
C MET A 1 -46.97 -22.55 -7.58
N SER A 2 -46.12 -22.86 -8.55
CA SER A 2 -44.93 -22.11 -8.95
C SER A 2 -45.23 -20.81 -9.69
N SER A 3 -44.49 -19.74 -9.39
CA SER A 3 -44.24 -18.65 -10.33
C SER A 3 -42.74 -18.35 -10.37
N ASN A 4 -42.15 -18.60 -11.53
CA ASN A 4 -40.74 -18.57 -11.90
C ASN A 4 -40.24 -17.10 -12.07
N PRO A 5 -39.08 -16.68 -11.51
CA PRO A 5 -38.57 -15.31 -11.65
C PRO A 5 -37.58 -15.09 -12.82
N PHE A 6 -37.18 -16.13 -13.58
CA PHE A 6 -36.38 -15.94 -14.79
C PHE A 6 -37.28 -15.57 -15.99
N ALA A 7 -37.67 -14.30 -16.06
CA ALA A 7 -38.35 -13.73 -17.23
C ALA A 7 -37.49 -12.63 -17.88
N GLY A 8 -36.41 -13.03 -18.55
CA GLY A 8 -35.80 -12.21 -19.60
C GLY A 8 -36.60 -12.31 -20.89
N ALA A 9 -37.76 -11.65 -20.93
CA ALA A 9 -38.49 -11.37 -22.16
C ALA A 9 -38.95 -9.92 -22.06
N ALA A 10 -38.70 -9.10 -23.08
CA ALA A 10 -39.38 -7.82 -23.19
C ALA A 10 -40.90 -8.11 -23.15
N PHE A 11 -41.59 -7.67 -22.10
CA PHE A 11 -43.01 -7.95 -21.91
C PHE A 11 -43.90 -7.16 -22.88
N ASP A 12 -43.33 -6.22 -23.64
CA ASP A 12 -44.04 -5.47 -24.67
C ASP A 12 -43.14 -5.04 -25.85
N LEU A 13 -43.81 -4.62 -26.93
CA LEU A 13 -43.17 -4.17 -28.16
C LEU A 13 -42.30 -2.91 -27.96
N ASN A 14 -42.65 -2.03 -27.02
CA ASN A 14 -41.97 -0.75 -26.83
C ASN A 14 -40.56 -0.95 -26.27
N SER A 15 -40.43 -1.85 -25.30
CA SER A 15 -39.15 -2.24 -24.72
C SER A 15 -38.22 -2.86 -25.77
N LEU A 16 -38.82 -3.59 -26.72
CA LEU A 16 -38.07 -4.21 -27.80
C LEU A 16 -37.66 -3.20 -28.88
N LEU A 17 -38.45 -2.17 -29.13
CA LEU A 17 -38.11 -1.09 -30.07
C LEU A 17 -37.13 -0.07 -29.48
N SER A 18 -37.05 0.09 -28.15
CA SER A 18 -36.09 0.99 -27.49
C SER A 18 -34.67 0.43 -27.42
N ALA A 19 -34.48 -0.88 -27.58
CA ALA A 19 -33.16 -1.48 -27.69
C ALA A 19 -32.52 -1.13 -29.04
N ASP A 20 -31.20 -0.92 -29.08
CA ASP A 20 -30.45 -0.59 -30.29
C ASP A 20 -29.43 -1.68 -30.66
N ASP A 21 -29.04 -1.70 -31.94
CA ASP A 21 -27.91 -2.46 -32.47
C ASP A 21 -27.93 -3.95 -32.07
N ILE A 22 -26.87 -4.47 -31.44
CA ILE A 22 -26.73 -5.89 -31.05
C ILE A 22 -27.83 -6.29 -30.06
N GLN A 23 -28.11 -5.44 -29.07
CA GLN A 23 -29.08 -5.71 -28.01
C GLN A 23 -30.51 -5.82 -28.55
N PHE A 24 -30.83 -5.06 -29.60
CA PHE A 24 -32.09 -5.17 -30.33
C PHE A 24 -32.26 -6.55 -30.98
N ILE A 25 -31.23 -7.04 -31.67
CA ILE A 25 -31.26 -8.33 -32.38
C ILE A 25 -31.40 -9.48 -31.39
N GLU A 26 -30.61 -9.48 -30.30
CA GLU A 26 -30.68 -10.52 -29.28
C GLU A 26 -32.06 -10.56 -28.61
N SER A 27 -32.58 -9.39 -28.22
CA SER A 27 -33.91 -9.27 -27.61
C SER A 27 -35.02 -9.74 -28.55
N ALA A 28 -34.93 -9.44 -29.85
CA ALA A 28 -35.87 -9.90 -30.86
C ALA A 28 -35.86 -11.44 -31.02
N TYR A 29 -34.68 -12.06 -31.04
CA TYR A 29 -34.51 -13.51 -31.15
C TYR A 29 -35.00 -14.22 -29.88
N PHE A 30 -34.62 -13.77 -28.70
CA PHE A 30 -35.09 -14.36 -27.45
C PHE A 30 -36.59 -14.18 -27.25
N THR A 31 -37.16 -13.07 -27.69
CA THR A 31 -38.60 -12.82 -27.54
C THR A 31 -39.42 -13.66 -28.50
N LEU A 32 -39.08 -13.66 -29.80
CA LEU A 32 -39.87 -14.28 -30.87
C LEU A 32 -39.51 -15.74 -31.12
N LEU A 33 -38.23 -16.11 -30.99
CA LEU A 33 -37.72 -17.45 -31.31
C LEU A 33 -37.27 -18.25 -30.08
N LYS A 34 -37.28 -17.65 -28.88
CA LYS A 34 -36.90 -18.29 -27.59
C LYS A 34 -35.48 -18.87 -27.53
N ARG A 35 -34.58 -18.35 -28.37
CA ARG A 35 -33.15 -18.70 -28.39
C ARG A 35 -32.30 -17.48 -28.76
N ALA A 36 -31.00 -17.59 -28.56
CA ALA A 36 -30.03 -16.61 -29.02
C ALA A 36 -29.89 -16.64 -30.57
N PRO A 37 -29.55 -15.51 -31.21
CA PRO A 37 -29.16 -15.51 -32.62
C PRO A 37 -27.86 -16.29 -32.80
N ASP A 38 -27.77 -17.09 -33.86
CA ASP A 38 -26.49 -17.64 -34.33
C ASP A 38 -25.66 -16.55 -35.01
N THR A 39 -24.37 -16.84 -35.25
CA THR A 39 -23.39 -15.87 -35.77
C THR A 39 -23.82 -15.26 -37.10
N ASP A 40 -24.45 -16.05 -37.97
CA ASP A 40 -24.93 -15.61 -39.28
C ASP A 40 -26.20 -14.76 -39.17
N GLY A 41 -27.16 -15.16 -38.33
CA GLY A 41 -28.38 -14.40 -38.05
C GLY A 41 -28.09 -13.06 -37.36
N MET A 42 -27.18 -13.06 -36.40
CA MET A 42 -26.69 -11.84 -35.73
C MET A 42 -26.08 -10.89 -36.77
N SER A 43 -25.10 -11.36 -37.55
CA SER A 43 -24.42 -10.53 -38.54
C SER A 43 -25.37 -10.01 -39.62
N TYR A 44 -26.31 -10.84 -40.08
CA TYR A 44 -27.28 -10.50 -41.13
C TYR A 44 -28.21 -9.36 -40.72
N TYR A 45 -28.89 -9.48 -39.57
CA TYR A 45 -29.84 -8.45 -39.15
C TYR A 45 -29.16 -7.21 -38.59
N LEU A 46 -28.01 -7.35 -37.93
CA LEU A 46 -27.21 -6.22 -37.44
C LEU A 46 -26.72 -5.35 -38.61
N THR A 47 -26.21 -5.96 -39.68
CA THR A 47 -25.77 -5.23 -40.88
C THR A 47 -26.93 -4.46 -41.52
N ARG A 48 -28.13 -5.05 -41.59
CA ARG A 48 -29.31 -4.37 -42.15
C ARG A 48 -29.80 -3.23 -41.26
N LEU A 49 -29.78 -3.42 -39.93
CA LEU A 49 -30.13 -2.37 -38.97
C LEU A 49 -29.19 -1.16 -39.12
N ARG A 50 -27.88 -1.41 -39.16
CA ARG A 50 -26.84 -0.38 -39.33
C ARG A 50 -26.89 0.33 -40.68
N ASN A 51 -27.42 -0.34 -41.70
CA ASN A 51 -27.69 0.25 -43.02
C ASN A 51 -29.06 0.99 -43.09
N GLY A 52 -29.70 1.24 -41.95
CA GLY A 52 -30.91 2.06 -41.85
C GLY A 52 -32.22 1.30 -42.04
N ALA A 53 -32.21 -0.03 -42.02
CA ALA A 53 -33.45 -0.80 -42.03
C ALA A 53 -34.19 -0.59 -40.68
N PRO A 54 -35.49 -0.23 -40.71
CA PRO A 54 -36.23 0.04 -39.47
C PRO A 54 -36.43 -1.24 -38.65
N LYS A 55 -36.29 -1.13 -37.33
CA LYS A 55 -36.46 -2.22 -36.35
C LYS A 55 -37.73 -3.05 -36.60
N ILE A 56 -38.86 -2.40 -36.88
CA ILE A 56 -40.13 -3.09 -37.14
C ILE A 56 -40.11 -4.02 -38.37
N GLN A 57 -39.23 -3.75 -39.35
CA GLN A 57 -39.01 -4.63 -40.50
C GLN A 57 -38.28 -5.92 -40.11
N VAL A 58 -37.32 -5.82 -39.20
CA VAL A 58 -36.59 -6.97 -38.65
C VAL A 58 -37.56 -7.85 -37.83
N LEU A 59 -38.39 -7.24 -36.97
CA LEU A 59 -39.40 -7.97 -36.20
C LEU A 59 -40.44 -8.65 -37.09
N ALA A 60 -40.86 -7.98 -38.18
CA ALA A 60 -41.79 -8.57 -39.13
C ALA A 60 -41.22 -9.77 -39.89
N GLN A 61 -39.90 -9.81 -40.13
CA GLN A 61 -39.25 -10.94 -40.80
C GLN A 61 -39.09 -12.11 -39.83
N LEU A 62 -38.61 -11.84 -38.61
CA LEU A 62 -38.47 -12.85 -37.56
C LEU A 62 -39.83 -13.46 -37.18
N SER A 63 -40.87 -12.65 -36.99
CA SER A 63 -42.21 -13.12 -36.60
C SER A 63 -42.92 -13.93 -37.69
N ASN A 64 -42.55 -13.76 -38.96
CA ASN A 64 -43.13 -14.50 -40.09
C ASN A 64 -42.30 -15.73 -40.49
N SER A 65 -41.17 -15.98 -39.82
CA SER A 65 -40.38 -17.19 -40.05
C SER A 65 -41.16 -18.45 -39.66
N ASP A 66 -40.84 -19.58 -40.28
CA ASP A 66 -41.41 -20.89 -39.90
C ASP A 66 -41.09 -21.23 -38.44
N GLU A 67 -39.92 -20.79 -37.97
CA GLU A 67 -39.44 -20.98 -36.61
C GLU A 67 -40.28 -20.22 -35.58
N ALA A 68 -40.59 -18.94 -35.81
CA ALA A 68 -41.48 -18.18 -34.93
C ALA A 68 -42.91 -18.74 -34.90
N ARG A 69 -43.38 -19.30 -36.02
CA ARG A 69 -44.68 -19.97 -36.07
C ARG A 69 -44.70 -21.26 -35.25
N ALA A 70 -43.58 -21.97 -35.18
CA ALA A 70 -43.44 -23.18 -34.36
C ALA A 70 -43.39 -22.86 -32.86
N THR A 71 -42.84 -21.70 -32.45
CA THR A 71 -42.78 -21.30 -31.04
C THR A 71 -44.10 -20.73 -30.51
N GLY A 72 -45.00 -20.28 -31.39
CA GLY A 72 -46.37 -19.87 -31.05
C GLY A 72 -46.46 -18.60 -30.19
N VAL A 73 -45.42 -17.78 -30.16
CA VAL A 73 -45.34 -16.60 -29.30
C VAL A 73 -46.15 -15.44 -29.89
N ASP A 74 -47.15 -14.95 -29.15
CA ASP A 74 -47.92 -13.74 -29.52
C ASP A 74 -47.42 -12.55 -28.70
N LEU A 75 -46.73 -11.60 -29.35
CA LEU A 75 -46.26 -10.37 -28.71
C LEU A 75 -47.35 -9.27 -28.85
N PRO A 76 -47.97 -8.81 -27.76
CA PRO A 76 -49.01 -7.78 -27.81
C PRO A 76 -48.52 -6.50 -28.50
N GLY A 77 -49.35 -5.94 -29.38
CA GLY A 77 -49.03 -4.74 -30.16
C GLY A 77 -48.13 -4.98 -31.39
N LEU A 78 -47.45 -6.12 -31.52
CA LEU A 78 -46.56 -6.41 -32.66
C LEU A 78 -47.34 -6.50 -33.98
N LYS A 79 -48.48 -7.19 -34.00
CA LYS A 79 -49.33 -7.31 -35.21
C LYS A 79 -49.87 -5.95 -35.66
N GLU A 80 -50.23 -5.09 -34.72
CA GLU A 80 -50.73 -3.73 -34.96
C GLU A 80 -49.62 -2.79 -35.44
N ALA A 81 -48.43 -2.88 -34.87
CA ALA A 81 -47.26 -2.11 -35.33
C ALA A 81 -46.75 -2.56 -36.69
N ILE A 82 -46.74 -3.87 -36.98
CA ILE A 82 -46.42 -4.39 -38.32
C ILE A 82 -47.50 -3.94 -39.32
N ARG A 83 -48.78 -3.96 -38.96
CA ARG A 83 -49.88 -3.48 -39.80
C ARG A 83 -49.75 -1.97 -40.05
N THR A 84 -49.50 -1.18 -39.01
CA THR A 84 -49.30 0.28 -39.09
C THR A 84 -48.11 0.62 -39.97
N TYR A 85 -46.98 -0.07 -39.78
CA TYR A 85 -45.81 0.06 -40.65
C TYR A 85 -46.16 -0.28 -42.10
N LYS A 86 -46.85 -1.39 -42.38
CA LYS A 86 -47.30 -1.73 -43.75
C LYS A 86 -48.29 -0.69 -44.33
N PHE A 87 -49.16 -0.09 -43.52
CA PHE A 87 -50.08 0.98 -43.93
C PHE A 87 -49.34 2.31 -44.20
N THR A 88 -48.27 2.63 -43.47
CA THR A 88 -47.43 3.82 -43.74
C THR A 88 -46.61 3.70 -45.03
N GLN A 89 -46.50 2.49 -45.58
CA GLN A 89 -45.87 2.22 -46.87
C GLN A 89 -46.87 2.27 -48.04
N LEU A 90 -48.17 2.54 -47.79
CA LEU A 90 -49.19 2.74 -48.83
C LEU A 90 -49.23 4.21 -49.29
N PRO A 91 -49.32 4.49 -50.59
CA PRO A 91 -49.06 5.83 -51.15
C PRO A 91 -50.09 6.92 -50.80
N ILE A 92 -51.25 6.58 -50.20
CA ILE A 92 -52.40 7.51 -50.11
C ILE A 92 -52.64 8.06 -48.68
N VAL A 93 -52.12 7.43 -47.60
CA VAL A 93 -52.45 7.79 -46.20
C VAL A 93 -51.29 8.53 -45.47
N GLY A 94 -50.15 8.70 -46.13
CA GLY A 94 -48.92 9.29 -45.55
C GLY A 94 -48.95 10.74 -45.01
N PRO A 95 -49.81 11.68 -45.43
CA PRO A 95 -49.66 13.08 -45.00
C PRO A 95 -50.17 13.44 -43.60
N LEU A 96 -50.95 12.59 -42.92
CA LEU A 96 -51.76 13.00 -41.75
C LEU A 96 -51.22 12.60 -40.36
N LEU A 97 -50.12 11.84 -40.25
CA LEU A 97 -49.57 11.38 -38.96
C LEU A 97 -48.12 11.79 -38.69
N ARG A 98 -47.62 12.84 -39.36
CA ARG A 98 -46.20 13.19 -39.35
C ARG A 98 -45.59 13.91 -38.12
N PRO A 99 -46.31 14.32 -37.05
CA PRO A 99 -45.64 14.99 -35.93
C PRO A 99 -45.50 14.17 -34.62
N ILE A 100 -45.58 12.83 -34.62
CA ILE A 100 -45.46 12.03 -33.37
C ILE A 100 -44.23 11.08 -33.31
N LEU A 101 -43.42 10.96 -34.37
CA LEU A 101 -42.24 10.07 -34.36
C LEU A 101 -40.95 10.81 -34.76
N LYS A 102 -40.28 11.42 -33.76
CA LYS A 102 -38.84 11.72 -33.81
C LYS A 102 -38.23 11.60 -32.41
N ARG A 103 -37.98 10.37 -32.00
CA ARG A 103 -36.87 10.01 -31.11
C ARG A 103 -36.49 8.58 -31.48
N ASP A 104 -35.48 8.48 -32.32
CA ASP A 104 -34.50 7.39 -32.40
C ASP A 104 -33.47 7.77 -33.47
N GLY A 105 -32.21 7.60 -33.10
CA GLY A 105 -31.04 8.04 -33.84
C GLY A 105 -30.80 7.22 -35.11
N GLY A 106 -30.22 7.89 -36.11
CA GLY A 106 -29.64 7.27 -37.29
C GLY A 106 -28.61 8.22 -37.87
N SER A 107 -27.33 7.86 -37.72
CA SER A 107 -26.20 8.65 -38.18
C SER A 107 -25.82 8.37 -39.65
N LYS A 108 -25.25 9.39 -40.30
CA LYS A 108 -24.35 9.42 -41.49
C LYS A 108 -25.03 9.56 -42.87
N PRO A 109 -24.39 10.13 -43.91
CA PRO A 109 -22.93 10.25 -44.13
C PRO A 109 -22.40 11.61 -44.67
N ALA A 110 -21.07 11.70 -44.78
CA ALA A 110 -20.35 12.81 -45.43
C ALA A 110 -20.48 12.77 -46.96
N SER A 111 -20.57 13.92 -47.63
CA SER A 111 -19.77 14.26 -48.83
C SER A 111 -20.05 15.68 -49.38
N ALA A 112 -18.94 16.27 -49.88
CA ALA A 112 -18.81 17.16 -51.03
C ALA A 112 -19.48 18.56 -51.06
N GLY A 113 -18.61 19.58 -51.16
CA GLY A 113 -18.64 20.46 -52.33
C GLY A 113 -19.15 21.90 -52.17
N GLN A 114 -18.20 22.83 -52.18
CA GLN A 114 -18.18 24.08 -52.96
C GLN A 114 -19.05 25.31 -52.58
N HIS A 115 -18.29 26.40 -52.41
CA HIS A 115 -18.51 27.79 -52.88
C HIS A 115 -19.60 28.69 -52.28
N ALA A 116 -19.07 29.75 -51.64
CA ALA A 116 -19.22 31.17 -52.01
C ALA A 116 -19.96 32.11 -51.03
N ASP A 117 -19.21 33.17 -50.72
CA ASP A 117 -19.57 34.57 -50.47
C ASP A 117 -20.38 35.02 -49.24
N GLY A 118 -19.83 36.04 -48.57
CA GLY A 118 -20.60 36.93 -47.69
C GLY A 118 -19.81 37.57 -46.55
N ARG A 119 -19.10 38.67 -46.84
CA ARG A 119 -18.56 39.67 -45.89
C ARG A 119 -19.58 40.00 -44.77
N SER A 120 -19.21 40.35 -43.54
CA SER A 120 -18.55 41.62 -43.20
C SER A 120 -18.44 41.82 -41.68
N THR A 121 -17.29 42.36 -41.24
CA THR A 121 -17.07 43.25 -40.06
C THR A 121 -17.26 42.66 -38.66
N ILE A 122 -16.31 42.78 -37.72
CA ILE A 122 -15.95 44.02 -37.03
C ILE A 122 -14.50 43.97 -36.48
N LYS A 123 -13.86 45.15 -36.55
CA LYS A 123 -12.57 45.65 -35.98
C LYS A 123 -12.30 45.14 -34.54
N GLY A 124 -11.10 44.99 -34.01
CA GLY A 124 -9.79 45.54 -34.34
C GLY A 124 -9.06 45.94 -33.04
N ASN A 125 -7.85 45.40 -32.88
CA ASN A 125 -6.70 45.90 -32.10
C ASN A 125 -6.67 45.83 -30.56
N ALA A 126 -5.94 44.80 -30.10
CA ALA A 126 -4.73 44.86 -29.27
C ALA A 126 -4.29 46.20 -28.65
N THR A 127 -3.86 46.14 -27.38
CA THR A 127 -2.73 46.95 -26.91
C THR A 127 -2.01 46.32 -25.71
N ARG A 128 -0.69 46.47 -25.73
CA ARG A 128 0.32 45.94 -24.82
C ARG A 128 0.77 47.02 -23.83
N ALA A 129 1.18 46.56 -22.65
CA ALA A 129 1.78 47.21 -21.48
C ALA A 129 2.54 48.54 -21.64
N LYS A 130 2.54 49.35 -20.57
CA LYS A 130 3.67 50.20 -20.15
C LYS A 130 3.68 50.49 -18.64
N HIS A 131 4.90 50.63 -18.12
CA HIS A 131 5.34 50.81 -16.73
C HIS A 131 5.36 52.29 -16.28
N VAL A 132 5.08 52.50 -14.97
CA VAL A 132 5.78 53.27 -13.92
C VAL A 132 6.23 54.73 -14.18
N SER A 133 5.77 55.69 -13.35
CA SER A 133 6.61 56.47 -12.40
C SER A 133 5.85 57.55 -11.58
N ASP A 134 6.02 57.48 -10.24
CA ASP A 134 6.18 58.58 -9.25
C ASP A 134 5.01 59.50 -8.83
N VAL A 135 4.86 60.05 -7.60
CA VAL A 135 5.50 59.99 -6.25
C VAL A 135 4.56 60.75 -5.26
N LYS A 136 4.38 60.25 -4.00
CA LYS A 136 4.01 60.90 -2.68
C LYS A 136 2.83 61.92 -2.62
N LYS A 137 2.01 62.10 -1.58
CA LYS A 137 2.01 61.96 -0.09
C LYS A 137 0.53 62.20 0.32
N ASP A 138 -0.07 61.48 1.28
CA ASP A 138 -0.37 62.01 2.61
C ASP A 138 -1.05 60.95 3.49
N ALA A 139 -0.87 61.12 4.81
CA ALA A 139 -1.12 60.14 5.87
C ALA A 139 -2.55 60.14 6.42
N ALA A 140 -3.05 58.96 6.81
CA ALA A 140 -3.85 58.72 8.02
C ALA A 140 -3.95 57.20 8.33
N ILE A 141 -3.57 56.80 9.54
CA ILE A 141 -3.84 55.50 10.22
C ILE A 141 -4.80 55.86 11.36
N PRO A 142 -5.92 55.15 11.64
CA PRO A 142 -6.01 53.78 12.22
C PRO A 142 -7.18 52.93 11.66
N SER A 143 -7.46 51.64 11.91
CA SER A 143 -6.96 50.53 12.74
C SER A 143 -7.69 49.23 12.29
N GLN A 144 -6.98 48.09 12.36
CA GLN A 144 -7.41 46.68 12.54
C GLN A 144 -8.70 46.09 11.92
N GLY A 145 -8.51 44.96 11.24
CA GLY A 145 -9.47 43.85 11.10
C GLY A 145 -8.73 42.56 10.68
N MET A 146 -8.42 41.70 11.65
CA MET A 146 -7.64 40.45 11.57
C MET A 146 -8.17 39.41 10.56
N VAL A 147 -7.24 38.79 9.82
CA VAL A 147 -7.42 37.53 9.08
C VAL A 147 -7.01 36.38 10.01
N ALA A 148 -7.78 35.29 10.07
CA ALA A 148 -7.59 34.18 11.02
C ALA A 148 -6.23 33.45 10.85
N PRO A 149 -5.38 33.48 11.89
CA PRO A 149 -4.14 32.70 12.01
C PRO A 149 -4.28 31.69 13.16
N SER A 150 -4.67 30.43 12.92
CA SER A 150 -4.82 29.47 14.04
C SER A 150 -4.13 28.13 13.86
N ALA A 151 -4.47 27.24 12.92
CA ALA A 151 -3.95 25.85 12.98
C ALA A 151 -2.42 25.69 12.79
N ALA A 152 -1.82 26.32 11.78
CA ALA A 152 -0.36 26.27 11.58
C ALA A 152 0.39 27.01 12.70
N LEU A 153 -0.21 28.10 13.21
CA LEU A 153 0.31 28.80 14.39
C LEU A 153 0.20 27.92 15.65
N GLU A 154 -0.88 27.16 15.82
CA GLU A 154 -1.13 26.29 16.97
C GLU A 154 -0.18 25.09 16.97
N VAL A 155 0.12 24.49 15.81
CA VAL A 155 1.17 23.47 15.68
C VAL A 155 2.53 24.10 15.99
N ASP A 156 2.87 25.21 15.36
CA ASP A 156 4.15 25.90 15.61
C ASP A 156 4.28 26.31 17.08
N ASP A 157 3.22 26.76 17.73
CA ASP A 157 3.22 27.18 19.13
C ASP A 157 3.26 25.99 20.08
N ALA A 158 2.61 24.87 19.76
CA ALA A 158 2.76 23.61 20.50
C ALA A 158 4.18 23.04 20.37
N LEU A 159 4.75 23.05 19.16
CA LEU A 159 6.14 22.64 18.91
C LEU A 159 7.14 23.58 19.61
N LYS A 160 6.90 24.89 19.59
CA LYS A 160 7.67 25.87 20.37
C LYS A 160 7.53 25.62 21.86
N ALA A 161 6.36 25.25 22.37
CA ALA A 161 6.16 24.92 23.78
C ALA A 161 6.90 23.64 24.19
N LEU A 162 6.91 22.62 23.34
CA LEU A 162 7.72 21.42 23.53
C LEU A 162 9.21 21.78 23.59
N LEU A 163 9.70 22.61 22.67
CA LEU A 163 11.09 23.08 22.63
C LEU A 163 11.45 23.96 23.84
N ALA A 164 10.58 24.89 24.22
CA ALA A 164 10.83 25.84 25.31
C ALA A 164 10.99 25.18 26.68
N THR A 165 10.50 23.95 26.83
CA THR A 165 10.61 23.15 28.06
C THR A 165 11.72 22.10 28.02
N SER A 166 12.57 22.13 26.99
CA SER A 166 13.58 21.10 26.73
C SER A 166 14.98 21.71 26.65
N SER A 167 15.93 21.16 27.39
CA SER A 167 17.33 21.62 27.35
C SER A 167 18.16 20.69 26.47
N GLU A 168 17.96 19.39 26.60
CA GLU A 168 18.63 18.38 25.78
C GLU A 168 17.70 17.87 24.68
N VAL A 169 17.98 18.25 23.42
CA VAL A 169 17.16 17.91 22.26
C VAL A 169 17.94 17.09 21.25
N PHE A 170 17.36 15.96 20.84
CA PHE A 170 17.89 15.11 19.79
C PHE A 170 17.05 15.22 18.50
N TRP A 171 17.72 15.33 17.36
CA TRP A 171 17.13 15.29 16.02
C TRP A 171 17.57 14.03 15.27
N ALA A 172 16.64 13.12 15.01
CA ALA A 172 16.87 11.95 14.18
C ALA A 172 16.96 12.37 12.71
N GLY A 173 18.18 12.52 12.21
CA GLY A 173 18.46 12.97 10.84
C GLY A 173 19.74 13.81 10.74
N ASP A 174 20.02 14.25 9.52
CA ASP A 174 21.25 15.01 9.20
C ASP A 174 21.00 16.52 9.07
N ARG A 175 19.73 16.96 9.12
CA ARG A 175 19.33 18.35 8.88
C ARG A 175 18.49 18.90 10.04
N PRO A 176 19.08 19.07 11.24
CA PRO A 176 18.36 19.69 12.34
C PRO A 176 17.97 21.14 12.00
N PRO A 177 16.77 21.60 12.38
CA PRO A 177 16.31 22.95 12.09
C PRO A 177 17.06 24.01 12.91
N LEU A 178 17.60 23.64 14.08
CA LEU A 178 18.37 24.51 14.95
C LEU A 178 19.76 23.89 15.21
N GLY A 179 20.82 24.68 15.00
CA GLY A 179 22.21 24.18 15.04
C GLY A 179 22.74 23.73 16.41
N TRP A 180 22.00 23.97 17.49
CA TRP A 180 22.35 23.48 18.84
C TRP A 180 21.78 22.10 19.15
N MET A 181 20.83 21.60 18.36
CA MET A 181 20.26 20.26 18.56
C MET A 181 21.32 19.19 18.25
N LYS A 182 21.42 18.18 19.09
CA LYS A 182 22.26 17.01 18.77
C LYS A 182 21.57 16.22 17.68
N SER A 183 22.24 15.95 16.56
CA SER A 183 21.61 15.25 15.43
C SER A 183 22.41 14.03 14.98
N SER A 184 21.71 13.01 14.50
CA SER A 184 22.33 11.85 13.85
C SER A 184 21.32 11.08 13.00
N SER A 185 21.70 10.74 11.77
CA SER A 185 20.97 9.77 10.93
C SER A 185 21.24 8.31 11.28
N ARG A 186 22.15 8.02 12.21
CA ARG A 186 22.55 6.65 12.59
C ARG A 186 21.37 5.78 13.05
N ILE A 187 20.36 6.38 13.67
CA ILE A 187 19.11 5.69 14.04
C ILE A 187 18.38 5.06 12.84
N TYR A 188 18.64 5.52 11.62
CA TYR A 188 18.11 4.99 10.36
C TYR A 188 19.11 4.12 9.58
N ASP A 189 20.36 3.98 10.05
CA ASP A 189 21.43 3.33 9.31
C ASP A 189 21.46 1.81 9.60
N PRO A 190 21.15 0.96 8.59
CA PRO A 190 21.21 -0.48 8.74
C PRO A 190 22.59 -1.02 9.11
N LYS A 191 23.68 -0.30 8.79
CA LYS A 191 25.05 -0.71 9.16
C LYS A 191 25.34 -0.54 10.63
N SER A 192 24.56 0.30 11.31
CA SER A 192 24.71 0.60 12.74
C SER A 192 23.78 -0.23 13.64
N ASP A 193 23.05 -1.21 13.08
CA ASP A 193 21.97 -1.92 13.78
C ASP A 193 20.84 -0.98 14.29
N PHE A 194 20.64 0.15 13.59
CA PHE A 194 19.69 1.20 13.99
C PHE A 194 19.93 1.69 15.42
N ARG A 195 21.19 1.66 15.88
CA ARG A 195 21.60 1.87 17.28
C ARG A 195 22.46 3.13 17.40
N LEU A 196 22.06 4.05 18.26
CA LEU A 196 22.84 5.24 18.59
C LEU A 196 23.90 4.93 19.68
N PRO A 197 24.90 5.81 19.86
CA PRO A 197 25.88 5.65 20.93
C PRO A 197 25.21 5.50 22.31
N ALA A 198 25.74 4.61 23.15
CA ALA A 198 25.09 4.26 24.43
C ALA A 198 24.92 5.43 25.41
N ASP A 199 25.79 6.45 25.33
CA ASP A 199 25.72 7.67 26.13
C ASP A 199 24.51 8.56 25.78
N PHE A 200 23.82 8.27 24.67
CA PHE A 200 22.62 8.98 24.25
C PHE A 200 21.36 8.42 24.93
N HIS A 201 21.39 7.19 25.47
CA HIS A 201 20.21 6.62 26.12
C HIS A 201 19.89 7.37 27.41
N GLN A 202 18.60 7.68 27.57
CA GLN A 202 18.06 8.38 28.74
C GLN A 202 18.65 9.78 28.99
N SER A 203 19.05 10.46 27.92
CA SER A 203 19.77 11.74 27.98
C SER A 203 18.98 12.93 27.42
N PHE A 204 17.83 12.72 26.77
CA PHE A 204 17.12 13.79 26.06
C PHE A 204 15.73 14.08 26.64
N ASP A 205 15.43 15.37 26.76
CA ASP A 205 14.11 15.89 27.15
C ASP A 205 13.13 15.86 25.97
N LEU A 206 13.65 15.95 24.74
CA LEU A 206 12.87 15.91 23.51
C LEU A 206 13.64 15.23 22.37
N VAL A 207 12.98 14.31 21.70
CA VAL A 207 13.48 13.58 20.53
C VAL A 207 12.57 13.89 19.34
N TYR A 208 13.15 14.40 18.26
CA TYR A 208 12.49 14.59 16.97
C TYR A 208 12.75 13.40 16.07
N LEU A 209 11.68 12.69 15.71
CA LEU A 209 11.65 11.61 14.73
C LEU A 209 10.78 12.03 13.54
N THR A 210 11.07 13.23 13.02
CA THR A 210 10.23 13.91 12.02
C THR A 210 10.91 14.12 10.67
N GLU A 211 12.25 14.09 10.58
CA GLU A 211 12.95 14.32 9.30
C GLU A 211 12.53 13.28 8.25
N ARG A 212 12.44 12.01 8.63
CA ARG A 212 11.90 10.93 7.80
C ARG A 212 10.51 10.54 8.26
N ASP A 213 9.66 10.16 7.31
CA ASP A 213 8.35 9.59 7.62
C ASP A 213 8.52 8.14 8.06
N LEU A 214 8.02 7.79 9.24
CA LEU A 214 8.06 6.42 9.75
C LEU A 214 7.34 5.43 8.83
N GLY A 215 6.30 5.86 8.12
CA GLY A 215 5.52 5.03 7.20
C GLY A 215 6.34 4.49 6.01
N ALA A 216 7.46 5.13 5.70
CA ALA A 216 8.38 4.75 4.63
C ALA A 216 9.54 3.85 5.11
N ILE A 217 9.57 3.47 6.38
CA ILE A 217 10.69 2.72 6.98
C ILE A 217 10.25 1.30 7.30
N LYS A 218 10.78 0.32 6.56
CA LYS A 218 10.52 -1.11 6.81
C LYS A 218 10.84 -1.52 8.25
N ALA A 219 11.98 -1.07 8.76
CA ALA A 219 12.48 -1.36 10.11
C ALA A 219 11.97 -0.37 11.18
N TRP A 220 10.81 0.27 10.99
CA TRP A 220 10.27 1.28 11.92
C TRP A 220 10.23 0.83 13.38
N PRO A 221 10.00 -0.46 13.76
CA PRO A 221 9.99 -0.84 15.17
C PRO A 221 11.35 -0.68 15.84
N LEU A 222 12.44 -0.92 15.11
CA LEU A 222 13.81 -0.72 15.62
C LEU A 222 14.11 0.77 15.84
N VAL A 223 13.62 1.62 14.93
CA VAL A 223 13.78 3.08 14.99
C VAL A 223 12.99 3.66 16.16
N VAL A 224 11.74 3.25 16.34
CA VAL A 224 10.87 3.73 17.42
C VAL A 224 11.36 3.24 18.78
N ASP A 225 11.75 1.97 18.91
CA ASP A 225 12.35 1.45 20.15
C ASP A 225 13.63 2.22 20.51
N GLU A 226 14.50 2.51 19.55
CA GLU A 226 15.70 3.29 19.81
C GLU A 226 15.37 4.72 20.23
N ALA A 227 14.44 5.39 19.53
CA ALA A 227 14.03 6.76 19.85
C ALA A 227 13.40 6.88 21.26
N LEU A 228 12.60 5.89 21.67
CA LEU A 228 12.06 5.82 23.02
C LEU A 228 13.18 5.62 24.06
N ARG A 229 14.27 4.92 23.71
CA ARG A 229 15.40 4.70 24.63
C ARG A 229 16.26 5.94 24.88
N LEU A 230 16.21 6.92 24.00
CA LEU A 230 16.89 8.21 24.16
C LEU A 230 16.23 9.09 25.24
N LEU A 231 14.96 8.87 25.55
CA LEU A 231 14.18 9.72 26.44
C LEU A 231 14.66 9.61 27.90
N ALA A 232 15.02 10.75 28.48
CA ALA A 232 15.13 10.90 29.92
C ALA A 232 13.74 10.70 30.60
N PRO A 233 13.68 10.50 31.93
CA PRO A 233 12.41 10.55 32.67
C PRO A 233 11.67 11.87 32.39
N GLY A 234 10.40 11.82 32.00
CA GLY A 234 9.64 13.00 31.57
C GLY A 234 9.89 13.46 30.12
N GLY A 235 10.84 12.84 29.42
CA GLY A 235 11.21 13.19 28.05
C GLY A 235 10.09 12.92 27.04
N LYS A 236 10.11 13.63 25.92
CA LYS A 236 9.06 13.60 24.89
C LYS A 236 9.62 13.12 23.55
N LEU A 237 8.88 12.28 22.84
CA LEU A 237 9.21 11.83 21.49
C LEU A 237 8.16 12.36 20.51
N LEU A 238 8.56 13.23 19.58
CA LEU A 238 7.74 13.72 18.49
C LEU A 238 8.00 12.91 17.22
N MET A 239 6.96 12.44 16.54
CA MET A 239 7.06 11.55 15.38
C MET A 239 6.25 12.08 14.21
N ARG A 240 6.72 11.80 12.98
CA ARG A 240 5.99 11.98 11.72
C ARG A 240 5.65 10.64 11.09
N VAL A 241 4.36 10.39 10.85
CA VAL A 241 3.84 9.05 10.51
C VAL A 241 2.75 9.09 9.46
N SER A 242 3.00 8.51 8.29
CA SER A 242 1.96 8.15 7.32
C SER A 242 1.50 6.71 7.49
N ASN A 243 0.21 6.45 7.29
CA ASN A 243 -0.32 5.09 7.22
C ASN A 243 0.07 4.45 5.88
N THR A 244 0.70 3.28 5.93
CA THR A 244 1.13 2.50 4.76
C THR A 244 0.90 1.00 5.01
N ALA A 245 1.22 0.16 4.01
CA ALA A 245 1.24 -1.30 4.20
C ALA A 245 2.33 -1.77 5.19
N LEU A 246 3.34 -0.94 5.46
CA LEU A 246 4.44 -1.25 6.38
C LEU A 246 4.14 -0.82 7.82
N LEU A 247 3.34 0.23 7.99
CA LEU A 247 3.07 0.85 9.27
C LEU A 247 1.66 1.45 9.32
N THR A 248 0.93 1.13 10.38
CA THR A 248 -0.34 1.79 10.70
C THR A 248 -0.24 2.53 12.03
N ASN A 249 -0.99 3.62 12.16
CA ASN A 249 -1.01 4.41 13.39
C ASN A 249 -1.42 3.59 14.62
N PHE A 250 -2.32 2.61 14.47
CA PHE A 250 -2.73 1.76 15.58
C PHE A 250 -1.66 0.73 15.96
N GLU A 251 -0.91 0.18 15.01
CA GLU A 251 0.23 -0.71 15.30
C GLU A 251 1.35 0.05 16.03
N LEU A 252 1.66 1.27 15.57
CA LEU A 252 2.63 2.14 16.23
C LEU A 252 2.21 2.51 17.65
N LYS A 253 0.97 3.00 17.83
CA LYS A 253 0.46 3.38 19.15
C LYS A 253 0.39 2.18 20.09
N ASN A 254 0.07 0.98 19.58
CA ASN A 254 0.13 -0.25 20.38
C ASN A 254 1.55 -0.56 20.87
N LEU A 255 2.56 -0.47 19.99
CA LEU A 255 3.96 -0.67 20.39
C LEU A 255 4.38 0.31 21.49
N ILE A 256 4.04 1.59 21.35
CA ILE A 256 4.37 2.63 22.33
C ILE A 256 3.65 2.42 23.66
N ALA A 257 2.37 2.03 23.61
CA ALA A 257 1.59 1.75 24.81
C ALA A 257 2.18 0.58 25.61
N GLU A 258 2.55 -0.51 24.92
CA GLU A 258 3.14 -1.70 25.55
C GLU A 258 4.59 -1.48 26.02
N TRP A 259 5.34 -0.60 25.36
CA TRP A 259 6.65 -0.15 25.85
C TRP A 259 6.56 0.49 27.24
N GLY A 260 5.37 1.00 27.60
CA GLY A 260 4.97 1.37 28.95
C GLY A 260 5.21 2.83 29.30
N ASP A 261 4.52 3.29 30.35
CA ASP A 261 4.67 4.62 30.96
C ASP A 261 4.71 5.74 29.92
N THR A 262 3.73 5.80 29.02
CA THR A 262 3.62 6.87 28.02
C THR A 262 2.27 7.57 28.07
N LYS A 263 2.25 8.86 27.75
CA LYS A 263 1.03 9.64 27.52
C LYS A 263 1.16 10.50 26.29
N ILE A 264 0.08 10.64 25.52
CA ILE A 264 0.05 11.59 24.41
C ILE A 264 0.06 13.02 24.98
N VAL A 265 0.91 13.88 24.43
CA VAL A 265 1.02 15.30 24.83
C VAL A 265 0.78 16.27 23.68
N PHE A 266 0.84 15.78 22.45
CA PHE A 266 0.53 16.53 21.24
C PHE A 266 0.09 15.55 20.17
N GLU A 267 -0.93 15.88 19.40
CA GLU A 267 -1.31 15.15 18.20
C GLU A 267 -1.92 16.14 17.22
N HIS A 268 -1.44 16.09 15.99
CA HIS A 268 -1.91 16.87 14.87
C HIS A 268 -1.86 15.99 13.63
N THR A 269 -3.00 15.78 13.01
CA THR A 269 -3.08 15.04 11.75
C THR A 269 -3.16 16.06 10.63
N TYR A 270 -2.21 15.99 9.69
CA TYR A 270 -2.33 16.75 8.45
C TYR A 270 -3.32 16.05 7.54
N ASP A 271 -4.10 16.84 6.84
CA ASP A 271 -5.17 16.31 6.01
C ASP A 271 -4.63 15.62 4.78
N ALA A 272 -5.04 14.37 4.57
CA ALA A 272 -4.44 13.45 3.58
C ALA A 272 -2.89 13.34 3.68
N GLY A 273 -2.32 13.68 4.84
CA GLY A 273 -0.88 13.74 5.08
C GLY A 273 -0.44 12.94 6.31
N PRO A 274 0.84 13.04 6.69
CA PRO A 274 1.34 12.35 7.86
C PRO A 274 0.69 12.88 9.14
N CYS A 275 0.50 12.01 10.12
CA CYS A 275 0.22 12.39 11.49
C CYS A 275 1.53 12.83 12.17
N LEU A 276 1.51 14.01 12.80
CA LEU A 276 2.49 14.40 13.79
C LEU A 276 1.92 14.15 15.18
N PHE A 277 2.63 13.40 16.01
CA PHE A 277 2.22 13.30 17.41
C PHE A 277 3.42 13.13 18.32
N ALA A 278 3.27 13.62 19.54
CA ALA A 278 4.26 13.47 20.59
C ALA A 278 3.71 12.67 21.76
N VAL A 279 4.54 11.76 22.24
CA VAL A 279 4.32 11.01 23.47
C VAL A 279 5.36 11.44 24.51
N MET A 280 4.94 11.51 25.77
CA MET A 280 5.82 11.78 26.91
C MET A 280 6.00 10.50 27.70
N ASN A 281 7.26 10.18 28.02
CA ASN A 281 7.63 9.16 28.98
C ASN A 281 7.24 9.62 30.39
N THR A 282 6.29 8.92 31.03
CA THR A 282 5.77 9.24 32.37
C THR A 282 6.58 8.63 33.50
N ARG A 283 7.69 7.92 33.21
CA ARG A 283 8.58 7.41 34.26
C ARG A 283 9.17 8.56 35.07
N THR A 284 9.26 8.34 36.38
CA THR A 284 9.90 9.24 37.34
C THR A 284 11.38 8.93 37.54
N GLU A 285 11.80 7.70 37.22
CA GLU A 285 13.16 7.21 37.42
C GLU A 285 13.78 6.75 36.10
N ARG A 286 15.13 6.80 36.05
CA ARG A 286 15.89 6.22 34.96
C ARG A 286 15.78 4.71 35.00
N ARG A 287 15.66 4.09 33.83
CA ARG A 287 15.77 2.64 33.72
C ARG A 287 17.15 2.20 34.13
N THR A 288 17.20 1.14 34.91
CA THR A 288 18.43 0.39 35.16
C THR A 288 18.96 -0.11 33.82
N ALA A 289 20.19 0.30 33.50
CA ALA A 289 20.90 -0.11 32.29
C ALA A 289 22.36 -0.32 32.70
N GLN A 290 22.60 -1.38 33.48
CA GLN A 290 23.94 -1.67 34.00
C GLN A 290 24.46 -2.98 33.43
N LEU A 291 25.78 -3.06 33.28
CA LEU A 291 26.51 -4.29 32.97
C LEU A 291 27.21 -4.82 34.22
N THR A 292 26.72 -4.51 35.41
CA THR A 292 27.38 -4.85 36.69
C THR A 292 27.32 -6.34 37.04
N GLY A 293 26.37 -7.09 36.47
CA GLY A 293 26.26 -8.53 36.66
C GLY A 293 25.78 -9.26 35.41
N PHE A 294 26.33 -10.46 35.19
CA PHE A 294 25.94 -11.38 34.12
C PHE A 294 25.70 -12.80 34.62
N SER A 295 24.60 -13.39 34.15
CA SER A 295 24.27 -14.79 34.29
C SER A 295 24.42 -15.47 32.94
N PHE A 296 25.28 -16.48 32.84
CA PHE A 296 25.42 -17.32 31.64
C PHE A 296 24.78 -18.68 31.91
N GLY A 297 23.55 -18.83 31.44
CA GLY A 297 22.77 -20.04 31.52
C GLY A 297 22.98 -20.96 30.31
N VAL A 298 23.19 -22.25 30.58
CA VAL A 298 23.30 -23.28 29.56
C VAL A 298 22.29 -24.41 29.77
N VAL A 299 21.55 -24.73 28.71
CA VAL A 299 20.70 -25.93 28.64
C VAL A 299 21.48 -27.08 28.01
N THR A 300 21.47 -28.23 28.66
CA THR A 300 22.13 -29.44 28.16
C THR A 300 21.31 -30.70 28.45
N ASP A 301 21.53 -31.77 27.69
CA ASP A 301 21.02 -33.11 27.97
C ASP A 301 22.08 -34.02 28.63
N GLY A 302 23.29 -33.50 28.85
CA GLY A 302 24.40 -34.19 29.50
C GLY A 302 25.12 -35.23 28.62
N LYS A 303 24.74 -35.41 27.36
CA LYS A 303 25.35 -36.44 26.49
C LYS A 303 26.73 -36.05 25.93
N ARG A 304 27.06 -34.76 25.99
CA ARG A 304 28.29 -34.17 25.42
C ARG A 304 29.02 -33.33 26.47
N PRO A 305 29.57 -33.97 27.53
CA PRO A 305 30.20 -33.28 28.65
C PRO A 305 31.40 -32.40 28.22
N GLU A 306 32.06 -32.73 27.12
CA GLU A 306 33.13 -31.93 26.54
C GLU A 306 32.66 -30.56 26.04
N LEU A 307 31.43 -30.47 25.49
CA LEU A 307 30.86 -29.20 25.05
C LEU A 307 30.45 -28.33 26.24
N LEU A 308 29.85 -28.96 27.26
CA LEU A 308 29.52 -28.28 28.51
C LEU A 308 30.78 -27.74 29.20
N ARG A 309 31.86 -28.53 29.24
CA ARG A 309 33.16 -28.08 29.77
C ARG A 309 33.66 -26.85 29.03
N ALA A 310 33.65 -26.89 27.69
CA ALA A 310 34.09 -25.77 26.86
C ALA A 310 33.23 -24.52 27.09
N PHE A 311 31.92 -24.65 27.26
CA PHE A 311 31.04 -23.54 27.62
C PHE A 311 31.43 -22.93 28.96
N ILE A 312 31.55 -23.74 30.03
CA ILE A 312 31.90 -23.27 31.38
C ILE A 312 33.25 -22.56 31.37
N GLU A 313 34.28 -23.18 30.78
CA GLU A 313 35.63 -22.61 30.70
C GLU A 313 35.64 -21.31 29.88
N SER A 314 34.80 -21.20 28.85
CA SER A 314 34.66 -19.95 28.09
C SER A 314 34.01 -18.83 28.90
N VAL A 315 33.03 -19.14 29.75
CA VAL A 315 32.39 -18.18 30.66
C VAL A 315 33.39 -17.70 31.73
N GLU A 316 34.19 -18.61 32.29
CA GLU A 316 35.26 -18.26 33.23
C GLU A 316 36.30 -17.32 32.60
N GLY A 317 36.57 -17.50 31.30
CA GLY A 317 37.55 -16.75 30.53
C GLY A 317 37.07 -15.41 29.95
N VAL A 318 35.81 -15.00 30.19
CA VAL A 318 35.30 -13.70 29.71
C VAL A 318 36.02 -12.54 30.40
N GLU A 319 36.45 -11.54 29.62
CA GLU A 319 37.04 -10.32 30.12
C GLU A 319 35.99 -9.48 30.85
N ARG A 320 36.26 -9.17 32.12
CA ARG A 320 35.30 -8.50 33.01
C ARG A 320 35.56 -7.01 33.10
N LEU A 321 34.48 -6.22 33.18
CA LEU A 321 34.57 -4.82 33.57
C LEU A 321 34.89 -4.69 35.08
N PRO A 322 35.50 -3.58 35.54
CA PRO A 322 35.81 -3.39 36.95
C PRO A 322 34.57 -3.53 37.85
N GLY A 323 34.65 -4.39 38.86
CA GLY A 323 33.55 -4.64 39.81
C GLY A 323 32.39 -5.49 39.26
N GLN A 324 32.53 -6.06 38.05
CA GLN A 324 31.49 -6.87 37.44
C GLN A 324 31.44 -8.30 38.00
N THR A 325 30.22 -8.79 38.27
CA THR A 325 29.97 -10.17 38.66
C THR A 325 29.57 -11.01 37.45
N VAL A 326 30.07 -12.24 37.41
CA VAL A 326 29.73 -13.23 36.39
C VAL A 326 29.41 -14.54 37.09
N GLU A 327 28.26 -15.12 36.77
CA GLU A 327 27.86 -16.45 37.21
C GLU A 327 27.53 -17.35 36.02
N CYS A 328 27.70 -18.66 36.23
CA CYS A 328 27.36 -19.68 35.24
C CYS A 328 26.31 -20.62 35.84
N ILE A 329 25.24 -20.87 35.08
CA ILE A 329 24.10 -21.67 35.49
C ILE A 329 23.95 -22.82 34.50
N VAL A 330 23.94 -24.06 34.98
CA VAL A 330 23.80 -25.26 34.14
C VAL A 330 22.48 -25.93 34.47
N CYS A 331 21.57 -26.01 33.49
CA CYS A 331 20.35 -26.79 33.61
C CYS A 331 20.46 -28.11 32.83
N GLY A 332 20.51 -29.23 33.56
CA GLY A 332 20.75 -30.56 33.00
C GLY A 332 20.49 -31.70 33.99
N PRO A 333 20.83 -32.95 33.65
CA PRO A 333 20.64 -34.09 34.55
C PRO A 333 21.52 -34.01 35.80
N ASP A 334 21.03 -34.55 36.93
CA ASP A 334 21.71 -34.54 38.24
C ASP A 334 23.13 -35.16 38.20
N SER A 335 23.39 -36.07 37.26
CA SER A 335 24.71 -36.66 37.04
C SER A 335 25.80 -35.62 36.73
N LEU A 336 25.43 -34.49 36.11
CA LEU A 336 26.38 -33.41 35.81
C LEU A 336 26.89 -32.72 37.07
N LYS A 337 26.04 -32.58 38.10
CA LYS A 337 26.49 -32.01 39.39
C LYS A 337 27.53 -32.92 40.04
N ALA A 338 27.38 -34.23 39.93
CA ALA A 338 28.35 -35.19 40.43
C ALA A 338 29.67 -35.16 39.63
N GLU A 339 29.61 -35.01 38.31
CA GLU A 339 30.78 -35.00 37.44
C GLU A 339 31.55 -33.67 37.48
N PHE A 340 30.84 -32.54 37.48
CA PHE A 340 31.43 -31.19 37.33
C PHE A 340 31.49 -30.41 38.64
N GLY A 341 30.62 -30.70 39.63
CA GLY A 341 30.42 -29.84 40.80
C GLY A 341 31.64 -29.70 41.71
N GLU A 342 32.49 -30.73 41.82
CA GLU A 342 33.73 -30.64 42.61
C GLU A 342 34.76 -29.70 41.97
N LYS A 343 34.88 -29.73 40.63
CA LYS A 343 35.81 -28.87 39.89
C LYS A 343 35.27 -27.43 39.79
N TYR A 344 33.98 -27.27 39.56
CA TYR A 344 33.35 -25.98 39.28
C TYR A 344 32.38 -25.56 40.40
N LYS A 345 32.91 -25.33 41.60
CA LYS A 345 32.11 -25.02 42.81
C LYS A 345 31.30 -23.71 42.74
N HIS A 346 31.69 -22.81 41.85
CA HIS A 346 31.01 -21.53 41.63
C HIS A 346 29.90 -21.61 40.57
N VAL A 347 29.75 -22.76 39.89
CA VAL A 347 28.69 -23.00 38.91
C VAL A 347 27.42 -23.45 39.63
N VAL A 348 26.29 -22.82 39.27
CA VAL A 348 24.98 -23.17 39.81
C VAL A 348 24.38 -24.29 38.96
N PHE A 349 24.27 -25.49 39.53
CA PHE A 349 23.62 -26.63 38.87
C PHE A 349 22.13 -26.69 39.21
N VAL A 350 21.30 -26.54 38.19
CA VAL A 350 19.85 -26.62 38.26
C VAL A 350 19.39 -27.94 37.66
N ARG A 351 18.60 -28.70 38.41
CA ARG A 351 18.06 -29.98 37.95
C ARG A 351 17.03 -29.75 36.84
N GLN A 352 17.20 -30.45 35.71
CA GLN A 352 16.23 -30.48 34.63
C GLN A 352 14.89 -31.15 35.06
N PRO A 353 13.76 -30.87 34.40
CA PRO A 353 12.53 -31.61 34.64
C PRO A 353 12.67 -33.08 34.22
N ASP A 354 12.12 -33.98 35.03
CA ASP A 354 12.11 -35.43 34.77
C ASP A 354 10.84 -35.87 34.02
N GLU A 355 9.84 -35.00 33.98
CA GLU A 355 8.61 -35.21 33.24
C GLU A 355 8.88 -35.10 31.73
N PHE A 356 8.26 -35.99 30.95
CA PHE A 356 8.39 -36.03 29.48
C PHE A 356 9.85 -36.13 28.95
N PRO A 357 10.67 -37.07 29.45
CA PRO A 357 12.10 -37.14 29.10
C PRO A 357 12.35 -37.41 27.60
N LYS A 358 11.36 -37.97 26.89
CA LYS A 358 11.42 -38.22 25.44
C LYS A 358 11.08 -36.98 24.59
N LEU A 359 10.35 -36.01 25.13
CA LEU A 359 9.94 -34.81 24.39
C LEU A 359 10.95 -33.66 24.50
N GLY A 360 11.80 -33.68 25.54
CA GLY A 360 12.80 -32.64 25.75
C GLY A 360 12.15 -31.31 26.14
N TRP A 361 11.79 -31.17 27.42
CA TRP A 361 11.08 -30.00 27.95
C TRP A 361 11.99 -28.76 28.08
N ILE A 362 12.45 -28.26 26.93
CA ILE A 362 13.48 -27.22 26.83
C ILE A 362 13.00 -25.86 27.36
N THR A 363 11.72 -25.56 27.18
CA THR A 363 11.06 -24.34 27.67
C THR A 363 11.13 -24.26 29.19
N LYS A 364 10.78 -25.34 29.89
CA LYS A 364 10.90 -25.45 31.35
C LYS A 364 12.37 -25.35 31.82
N LYS A 365 13.32 -25.98 31.12
CA LYS A 365 14.76 -25.79 31.42
C LYS A 365 15.19 -24.32 31.32
N LYS A 366 14.78 -23.62 30.25
CA LYS A 366 15.07 -22.19 30.04
C LYS A 366 14.42 -21.34 31.14
N ASN A 367 13.18 -21.62 31.54
CA ASN A 367 12.52 -20.93 32.66
C ASN A 367 13.23 -21.16 34.00
N GLN A 368 13.66 -22.39 34.30
CA GLN A 368 14.43 -22.68 35.52
C GLN A 368 15.78 -21.94 35.58
N ILE A 369 16.42 -21.72 34.42
CA ILE A 369 17.61 -20.85 34.34
C ILE A 369 17.25 -19.39 34.68
N VAL A 370 16.13 -18.88 34.15
CA VAL A 370 15.65 -17.52 34.45
C VAL A 370 15.34 -17.35 35.94
N GLU A 371 14.77 -18.37 36.58
CA GLU A 371 14.50 -18.38 38.02
C GLU A 371 15.78 -18.41 38.87
N ALA A 372 16.81 -19.13 38.42
CA ALA A 372 18.08 -19.23 39.11
C ALA A 372 18.99 -18.00 38.92
N ALA A 373 18.77 -17.22 37.88
CA ALA A 373 19.57 -16.04 37.55
C ALA A 373 19.45 -14.95 38.63
N THR A 374 20.59 -14.49 39.14
CA THR A 374 20.65 -13.47 40.20
C THR A 374 20.99 -12.09 39.67
N THR A 375 21.40 -11.99 38.40
CA THR A 375 21.82 -10.73 37.77
C THR A 375 20.82 -10.23 36.72
N GLU A 376 20.87 -8.94 36.43
CA GLU A 376 20.01 -8.29 35.42
C GLU A 376 20.25 -8.83 34.00
N ASN A 377 21.51 -9.01 33.59
CA ASN A 377 21.85 -9.43 32.23
C ASN A 377 21.97 -10.96 32.17
N LEU A 378 21.17 -11.59 31.32
CA LEU A 378 21.08 -13.03 31.21
C LEU A 378 21.36 -13.48 29.77
N VAL A 379 22.30 -14.40 29.63
CA VAL A 379 22.56 -15.15 28.39
C VAL A 379 22.01 -16.55 28.60
N ILE A 380 21.15 -17.03 27.69
CA ILE A 380 20.67 -18.41 27.70
C ILE A 380 21.10 -19.07 26.40
N ALA A 381 21.89 -20.13 26.49
CA ALA A 381 22.50 -20.81 25.36
C ALA A 381 22.33 -22.33 25.43
N HIS A 382 22.46 -23.00 24.28
CA HIS A 382 22.72 -24.43 24.23
C HIS A 382 24.20 -24.73 24.54
N ASP A 383 24.50 -25.95 24.97
CA ASP A 383 25.86 -26.41 25.30
C ASP A 383 26.92 -26.33 24.18
N ARG A 384 26.49 -26.16 22.92
CA ARG A 384 27.40 -26.08 21.76
C ARG A 384 28.10 -24.73 21.59
N TYR A 385 27.72 -23.70 22.34
CA TYR A 385 28.30 -22.36 22.18
C TYR A 385 29.56 -22.18 23.05
N VAL A 386 30.44 -21.31 22.60
CA VAL A 386 31.60 -20.80 23.34
C VAL A 386 31.50 -19.28 23.34
N ILE A 387 31.68 -18.69 24.51
CA ILE A 387 31.62 -17.24 24.72
C ILE A 387 33.03 -16.64 24.54
N PRO A 388 33.24 -15.76 23.55
CA PRO A 388 34.53 -15.10 23.36
C PRO A 388 34.93 -14.21 24.56
N PRO A 389 36.24 -14.04 24.83
CA PRO A 389 36.70 -13.20 25.93
C PRO A 389 36.18 -11.75 25.88
N ASP A 390 36.07 -11.18 24.68
CA ASP A 390 35.64 -9.80 24.43
C ASP A 390 34.11 -9.61 24.41
N PHE A 391 33.31 -10.65 24.69
CA PHE A 391 31.84 -10.62 24.64
C PHE A 391 31.23 -9.45 25.42
N ILE A 392 31.63 -9.29 26.68
CA ILE A 392 31.09 -8.23 27.57
C ILE A 392 31.54 -6.85 27.09
N LYS A 393 32.79 -6.72 26.64
CA LYS A 393 33.30 -5.47 26.08
C LYS A 393 32.49 -5.05 24.85
N ASN A 394 32.26 -5.98 23.92
CA ASN A 394 31.47 -5.70 22.72
C ASN A 394 30.01 -5.38 23.07
N LEU A 395 29.43 -6.00 24.11
CA LEU A 395 28.11 -5.64 24.59
C LEU A 395 28.09 -4.25 25.25
N ALA A 396 29.16 -3.85 25.94
CA ALA A 396 29.33 -2.50 26.46
C ALA A 396 29.39 -1.45 25.33
N GLU A 397 30.04 -1.77 24.22
CA GLU A 397 30.05 -0.93 23.01
C GLU A 397 28.65 -0.82 22.36
N TYR A 398 27.84 -1.89 22.42
CA TYR A 398 26.44 -1.85 21.96
C TYR A 398 25.52 -1.02 22.87
N GLY A 399 25.83 -1.00 24.16
CA GLY A 399 25.09 -0.28 25.20
C GLY A 399 24.16 -1.19 26.01
N SER A 400 24.06 -0.90 27.30
CA SER A 400 23.36 -1.70 28.32
C SER A 400 21.84 -1.54 28.35
N ASP A 401 21.29 -0.52 27.68
CA ASP A 401 19.86 -0.25 27.58
C ASP A 401 19.25 -1.06 26.42
N TYR A 402 18.97 -2.33 26.70
CA TYR A 402 18.30 -3.25 25.79
C TYR A 402 17.27 -4.09 26.55
N SER A 403 16.33 -4.70 25.82
CA SER A 403 15.39 -5.67 26.40
C SER A 403 15.79 -7.10 26.05
N VAL A 404 15.93 -7.37 24.74
CA VAL A 404 16.29 -8.69 24.22
C VAL A 404 17.14 -8.52 22.95
N LEU A 405 18.25 -9.23 22.86
CA LEU A 405 19.21 -9.17 21.77
C LEU A 405 19.48 -10.55 21.16
N VAL A 406 19.74 -10.51 19.86
CA VAL A 406 20.37 -11.56 19.08
C VAL A 406 21.82 -11.15 18.85
N CYS A 407 22.76 -11.98 19.30
CA CYS A 407 24.17 -11.83 18.99
C CYS A 407 24.52 -12.50 17.65
N ARG A 408 25.59 -12.03 17.00
CA ARG A 408 26.16 -12.70 15.84
C ARG A 408 26.62 -14.10 16.22
N GLN A 409 26.28 -15.09 15.38
CA GLN A 409 26.69 -16.47 15.58
C GLN A 409 27.63 -16.90 14.47
N THR A 410 28.78 -17.46 14.82
CA THR A 410 29.78 -17.95 13.88
C THR A 410 30.14 -19.40 14.16
N ARG A 411 30.74 -20.03 13.15
CA ARG A 411 31.40 -21.33 13.27
C ARG A 411 32.89 -21.12 13.62
N PRO A 412 33.61 -22.18 14.01
CA PRO A 412 35.06 -22.10 14.22
C PRO A 412 35.84 -21.65 12.97
N ASP A 413 35.28 -21.83 11.77
CA ASP A 413 35.86 -21.35 10.50
C ASP A 413 35.49 -19.88 10.17
N GLY A 414 34.81 -19.17 11.07
CA GLY A 414 34.39 -17.77 10.93
C GLY A 414 33.12 -17.56 10.09
N ARG A 415 32.54 -18.60 9.49
CA ARG A 415 31.31 -18.46 8.69
C ARG A 415 30.11 -18.18 9.57
N ARG A 416 29.26 -17.25 9.12
CA ARG A 416 28.00 -16.86 9.79
C ARG A 416 27.03 -18.04 9.90
N MET A 417 26.36 -18.13 11.03
CA MET A 417 25.23 -19.02 11.28
C MET A 417 23.90 -18.24 11.25
N PRO A 418 22.75 -18.93 11.10
CA PRO A 418 21.43 -18.30 11.13
C PRO A 418 21.13 -17.69 12.51
N ASP A 419 21.53 -16.44 12.71
CA ASP A 419 21.30 -15.66 13.93
C ASP A 419 20.07 -14.75 13.79
N TRP A 420 20.06 -13.91 12.75
CA TRP A 420 18.98 -12.99 12.41
C TRP A 420 18.07 -13.64 11.38
N VAL A 421 16.90 -14.12 11.82
CA VAL A 421 16.04 -15.02 11.03
C VAL A 421 14.57 -14.62 11.10
N ALA A 422 13.81 -14.95 10.06
CA ALA A 422 12.38 -14.68 9.98
C ALA A 422 11.59 -15.84 9.36
N LEU A 423 10.29 -15.89 9.63
CA LEU A 423 9.34 -16.77 8.95
C LEU A 423 8.59 -16.03 7.83
N GLY A 424 7.92 -16.76 6.95
CA GLY A 424 7.08 -16.18 5.89
C GLY A 424 5.70 -15.72 6.36
N GLY A 425 5.36 -15.91 7.64
CA GLY A 425 4.05 -15.55 8.18
C GLY A 425 3.98 -15.54 9.71
N GLU A 426 2.85 -15.06 10.23
CA GLU A 426 2.71 -14.74 11.65
C GLU A 426 2.41 -15.91 12.56
N TRP A 427 1.76 -16.99 12.13
CA TRP A 427 1.60 -18.22 12.90
C TRP A 427 1.79 -19.45 12.00
N SER A 428 2.77 -19.38 11.09
CA SER A 428 3.01 -20.37 10.05
C SER A 428 4.33 -21.12 10.26
N MET A 429 4.33 -22.43 10.00
CA MET A 429 5.53 -23.28 9.95
C MET A 429 6.17 -23.28 8.55
N THR A 430 6.42 -22.09 8.02
CA THR A 430 7.21 -21.95 6.77
C THR A 430 8.67 -22.26 7.05
N SER A 431 9.44 -22.57 6.00
CA SER A 431 10.90 -22.57 6.11
C SER A 431 11.36 -21.21 6.64
N PRO A 432 12.13 -21.18 7.74
CA PRO A 432 12.73 -19.94 8.19
C PRO A 432 13.77 -19.47 7.19
N ALA A 433 14.04 -18.18 7.19
CA ALA A 433 15.05 -17.58 6.33
C ALA A 433 16.03 -16.75 7.13
N THR A 434 17.29 -16.76 6.69
CA THR A 434 18.31 -15.87 7.26
C THR A 434 18.18 -14.51 6.61
N LEU A 435 18.03 -13.47 7.42
CA LEU A 435 18.01 -12.08 6.98
C LEU A 435 19.43 -11.55 6.83
N GLU A 436 19.63 -10.66 5.86
CA GLU A 436 20.85 -9.87 5.80
C GLU A 436 20.96 -8.92 6.98
N TYR A 437 22.18 -8.60 7.37
CA TYR A 437 22.40 -7.64 8.44
C TYR A 437 21.95 -6.25 8.03
N GLY A 438 21.09 -5.65 8.85
CA GLY A 438 20.45 -4.37 8.55
C GLY A 438 19.07 -4.51 7.91
N ASP A 439 18.67 -5.72 7.49
CA ASP A 439 17.29 -5.98 7.08
C ASP A 439 16.40 -6.31 8.29
N TRP A 440 15.09 -6.14 8.12
CA TRP A 440 14.09 -6.43 9.12
C TRP A 440 12.84 -7.04 8.48
N SER A 441 12.19 -7.95 9.20
CA SER A 441 10.89 -8.51 8.83
C SER A 441 9.95 -8.46 10.01
N ARG A 442 8.66 -8.26 9.73
CA ARG A 442 7.60 -8.37 10.73
C ARG A 442 7.46 -9.77 11.31
N HIS A 443 8.15 -10.76 10.75
CA HIS A 443 8.13 -12.14 11.21
C HIS A 443 9.49 -12.59 11.73
N VAL A 444 10.36 -11.64 12.11
CA VAL A 444 11.63 -11.93 12.78
C VAL A 444 11.39 -12.70 14.08
N PHE A 445 12.25 -13.67 14.36
CA PHE A 445 12.26 -14.36 15.64
C PHE A 445 13.69 -14.61 16.11
N ILE A 446 13.85 -14.74 17.43
CA ILE A 446 15.14 -15.03 18.05
C ILE A 446 15.42 -16.53 17.84
N ASN A 447 16.50 -16.86 17.14
CA ASN A 447 16.88 -18.25 16.96
C ASN A 447 17.26 -18.88 18.33
N GLY A 448 16.56 -19.95 18.73
CA GLY A 448 16.64 -20.51 20.08
C GLY A 448 17.96 -21.09 20.55
N GLY A 449 18.99 -21.10 19.70
CA GLY A 449 20.31 -21.56 20.07
C GLY A 449 20.94 -20.73 21.19
N ILE A 450 20.80 -19.42 21.12
CA ILE A 450 21.32 -18.49 22.12
C ILE A 450 20.57 -17.15 22.06
N MET A 451 20.32 -16.54 23.22
CA MET A 451 19.80 -15.19 23.31
C MET A 451 20.40 -14.43 24.50
N ILE A 452 20.38 -13.11 24.40
CA ILE A 452 20.73 -12.19 25.49
C ILE A 452 19.46 -11.44 25.86
N ALA A 453 19.11 -11.38 27.14
CA ALA A 453 17.93 -10.65 27.60
C ALA A 453 18.15 -10.06 28.98
N LYS A 454 17.28 -9.12 29.36
CA LYS A 454 17.11 -8.75 30.75
C LYS A 454 16.32 -9.85 31.47
N ALA A 455 16.80 -10.29 32.63
CA ALA A 455 16.16 -11.36 33.39
C ALA A 455 14.68 -11.04 33.69
N ASP A 456 14.37 -9.80 34.04
CA ASP A 456 13.00 -9.37 34.35
C ASP A 456 12.07 -9.39 33.13
N VAL A 457 12.61 -9.20 31.92
CA VAL A 457 11.83 -9.34 30.68
C VAL A 457 11.38 -10.80 30.51
N LEU A 458 12.28 -11.76 30.75
CA LEU A 458 11.96 -13.19 30.66
C LEU A 458 11.12 -13.70 31.85
N LYS A 459 11.19 -13.06 33.02
CA LYS A 459 10.26 -13.34 34.12
C LYS A 459 8.84 -12.85 33.81
N ARG A 460 8.71 -11.69 33.16
CA ARG A 460 7.42 -11.15 32.73
C ARG A 460 6.82 -11.92 31.55
N VAL A 461 7.67 -12.39 30.64
CA VAL A 461 7.28 -13.15 29.45
C VAL A 461 8.06 -14.48 29.44
N PRO A 462 7.69 -15.46 30.29
CA PRO A 462 8.39 -16.74 30.37
C PRO A 462 8.18 -17.57 29.10
N TRP A 463 9.01 -18.57 28.85
CA TRP A 463 8.72 -19.55 27.79
C TRP A 463 7.41 -20.28 28.09
N ASN A 464 6.64 -20.54 27.04
CA ASN A 464 5.41 -21.31 27.13
C ASN A 464 5.73 -22.79 27.36
N GLU A 465 5.53 -23.26 28.59
CA GLU A 465 5.86 -24.63 28.99
C GLU A 465 4.96 -25.70 28.34
N LEU A 466 3.92 -25.31 27.58
CA LEU A 466 3.16 -26.24 26.75
C LEU A 466 3.93 -26.70 25.51
N LEU A 467 5.01 -26.01 25.15
CA LEU A 467 5.85 -26.33 24.00
C LEU A 467 7.12 -27.07 24.44
N PHE A 468 7.46 -28.11 23.69
CA PHE A 468 8.68 -28.91 23.84
C PHE A 468 9.71 -28.57 22.77
N TRP A 469 10.89 -29.18 22.86
CA TRP A 469 11.96 -28.96 21.90
C TRP A 469 11.51 -29.24 20.46
N GLY A 470 11.75 -28.26 19.57
CA GLY A 470 11.42 -28.38 18.15
C GLY A 470 9.97 -28.02 17.81
N GLN A 471 9.22 -27.44 18.74
CA GLN A 471 7.82 -27.01 18.55
C GLN A 471 7.68 -25.50 18.38
N ALA A 472 8.68 -24.86 17.75
CA ALA A 472 8.71 -23.43 17.47
C ALA A 472 8.56 -22.55 18.73
N GLU A 473 9.17 -22.97 19.84
CA GLU A 473 9.07 -22.30 21.13
C GLU A 473 9.67 -20.89 21.10
N ASP A 474 10.74 -20.67 20.34
CA ASP A 474 11.40 -19.36 20.28
C ASP A 474 10.66 -18.38 19.36
N VAL A 475 9.98 -18.91 18.35
CA VAL A 475 9.05 -18.17 17.49
C VAL A 475 7.88 -17.67 18.33
N GLU A 476 7.27 -18.57 19.10
CA GLU A 476 6.15 -18.25 20.00
C GLU A 476 6.57 -17.22 21.06
N LEU A 477 7.73 -17.42 21.70
CA LEU A 477 8.26 -16.46 22.66
C LEU A 477 8.48 -15.09 22.03
N THR A 478 9.11 -15.01 20.86
CA THR A 478 9.43 -13.72 20.23
C THR A 478 8.16 -12.93 19.89
N ARG A 479 7.08 -13.62 19.48
CA ARG A 479 5.77 -12.99 19.22
C ARG A 479 5.14 -12.44 20.49
N ARG A 480 5.20 -13.17 21.61
CA ARG A 480 4.72 -12.68 22.91
C ARG A 480 5.56 -11.53 23.45
N LEU A 481 6.89 -11.59 23.29
CA LEU A 481 7.79 -10.48 23.62
C LEU A 481 7.39 -9.20 22.88
N ARG A 482 7.20 -9.29 21.55
CA ARG A 482 6.74 -8.16 20.74
C ARG A 482 5.37 -7.64 21.18
N SER A 483 4.43 -8.55 21.46
CA SER A 483 3.09 -8.19 21.93
C SER A 483 3.12 -7.48 23.29
N ALA A 484 4.14 -7.73 24.10
CA ALA A 484 4.42 -7.06 25.36
C ALA A 484 5.36 -5.84 25.22
N GLY A 485 5.54 -5.31 24.00
CA GLY A 485 6.32 -4.09 23.75
C GLY A 485 7.84 -4.29 23.69
N TYR A 486 8.33 -5.53 23.75
CA TYR A 486 9.77 -5.82 23.67
C TYR A 486 10.19 -6.11 22.22
N VAL A 487 10.97 -5.19 21.64
CA VAL A 487 11.52 -5.35 20.30
C VAL A 487 12.83 -6.12 20.36
N ALA A 488 12.90 -7.27 19.68
CA ALA A 488 14.15 -8.02 19.50
C ALA A 488 15.10 -7.23 18.57
N ARG A 489 16.37 -7.08 18.97
CA ARG A 489 17.38 -6.35 18.20
C ARG A 489 18.58 -7.22 17.89
N LEU A 490 19.23 -6.95 16.76
CA LEU A 490 20.54 -7.51 16.43
C LEU A 490 21.63 -6.68 17.12
N ALA A 491 22.63 -7.37 17.69
CA ALA A 491 23.87 -6.80 18.19
C ALA A 491 25.04 -7.47 17.44
N ARG A 492 25.32 -7.02 16.21
CA ARG A 492 26.22 -7.76 15.30
C ARG A 492 27.68 -7.78 15.74
N ASN A 493 28.07 -6.82 16.59
CA ASN A 493 29.41 -6.71 17.16
C ASN A 493 29.61 -7.67 18.34
N VAL A 494 28.53 -8.16 18.96
CA VAL A 494 28.57 -9.20 19.98
C VAL A 494 28.55 -10.55 19.27
N GLU A 495 29.64 -11.30 19.36
CA GLU A 495 29.80 -12.58 18.67
C GLU A 495 29.85 -13.76 19.65
N VAL A 496 29.34 -14.91 19.21
CA VAL A 496 29.54 -16.22 19.87
C VAL A 496 29.86 -17.30 18.84
N VAL A 497 30.61 -18.32 19.26
CA VAL A 497 31.06 -19.40 18.38
C VAL A 497 30.29 -20.68 18.69
N SER A 498 29.61 -21.26 17.70
CA SER A 498 28.98 -22.58 17.81
C SER A 498 29.98 -23.67 17.37
N THR A 499 30.50 -24.44 18.32
CA THR A 499 31.55 -25.45 18.10
C THR A 499 31.09 -26.67 17.30
N THR A 500 29.78 -26.93 17.30
CA THR A 500 29.17 -28.01 16.53
C THR A 500 27.93 -27.51 15.79
N MET A 501 27.58 -28.16 14.67
CA MET A 501 26.32 -27.91 13.98
C MET A 501 25.43 -29.15 13.99
N ARG A 502 24.13 -28.93 14.16
CA ARG A 502 23.13 -29.95 13.88
C ARG A 502 23.12 -30.24 12.37
N LYS A 503 23.17 -31.52 12.00
CA LYS A 503 23.05 -31.95 10.60
C LYS A 503 21.72 -31.44 10.01
N GLY A 504 21.78 -30.77 8.86
CA GLY A 504 20.61 -30.18 8.19
C GLY A 504 20.10 -28.86 8.78
N LEU A 505 20.80 -28.25 9.74
CA LEU A 505 20.40 -26.94 10.27
C LEU A 505 20.39 -25.88 9.16
N MET A 506 21.45 -25.81 8.36
CA MET A 506 21.54 -24.83 7.27
C MET A 506 20.54 -25.11 6.15
N ASP A 507 20.22 -26.39 5.91
CA ASP A 507 19.26 -26.83 4.88
C ASP A 507 17.83 -26.36 5.19
N GLY A 508 17.54 -26.02 6.45
CA GLY A 508 16.25 -25.46 6.88
C GLY A 508 16.18 -23.93 6.84
N PHE A 509 17.28 -23.22 6.59
CA PHE A 509 17.31 -21.76 6.47
C PHE A 509 17.70 -21.37 5.04
N GLU A 510 16.72 -21.22 4.17
CA GLU A 510 16.95 -20.62 2.85
C GLU A 510 17.34 -19.14 3.03
N ALA A 511 18.21 -18.60 2.17
CA ALA A 511 18.38 -17.15 2.13
C ALA A 511 17.06 -16.56 1.66
N MET A 512 16.44 -15.69 2.47
CA MET A 512 15.30 -14.93 1.96
C MET A 512 15.84 -14.10 0.80
N PRO A 513 15.20 -14.07 -0.39
CA PRO A 513 15.58 -13.10 -1.39
C PRO A 513 15.54 -11.74 -0.71
N VAL A 514 16.67 -11.04 -0.72
CA VAL A 514 16.75 -9.69 -0.18
C VAL A 514 15.66 -8.91 -0.90
N VAL A 515 14.57 -8.61 -0.18
CA VAL A 515 13.67 -7.55 -0.61
C VAL A 515 14.48 -6.31 -0.35
N ALA A 516 15.34 -5.97 -1.31
CA ALA A 516 16.16 -4.79 -1.26
C ALA A 516 15.23 -3.64 -0.90
N ASP A 517 15.70 -2.75 -0.03
CA ASP A 517 15.29 -1.35 -0.16
C ASP A 517 15.60 -0.99 -1.63
N LYS A 518 14.62 -1.12 -2.53
CA LYS A 518 14.74 -0.74 -3.94
C LYS A 518 14.75 0.80 -4.06
N HIS A 519 15.41 1.47 -3.11
CA HIS A 519 15.79 2.87 -3.13
C HIS A 519 17.32 3.04 -3.00
N MET A 520 18.12 1.96 -2.99
CA MET A 520 19.56 2.05 -3.23
C MET A 520 19.87 1.83 -4.73
N ILE A 521 20.20 2.93 -5.38
CA ILE A 521 20.61 3.05 -6.79
C ILE A 521 21.88 2.21 -7.04
N PRO A 522 21.90 1.27 -8.01
CA PRO A 522 23.11 0.57 -8.38
C PRO A 522 24.07 1.50 -9.13
N GLY A 523 25.32 1.58 -8.67
CA GLY A 523 26.45 2.03 -9.47
C GLY A 523 26.75 3.53 -9.46
N GLY A 524 27.08 4.13 -8.31
CA GLY A 524 27.91 5.36 -8.24
C GLY A 524 27.48 6.58 -9.08
N GLY A 525 26.25 6.63 -9.59
CA GLY A 525 25.72 7.70 -10.41
C GLY A 525 25.10 8.81 -9.54
N GLN A 526 25.21 10.05 -10.00
CA GLN A 526 24.65 11.22 -9.32
C GLN A 526 23.14 11.07 -9.06
N ASN A 527 22.68 11.59 -7.91
CA ASN A 527 21.28 11.68 -7.50
C ASN A 527 20.38 12.14 -8.67
N PRO A 528 19.29 11.40 -9.02
CA PRO A 528 18.31 11.78 -10.05
C PRO A 528 17.81 13.22 -9.94
N GLU A 529 17.74 13.75 -8.72
CA GLU A 529 17.32 15.13 -8.47
C GLU A 529 18.30 16.18 -9.02
N GLN A 530 19.56 15.84 -9.25
CA GLN A 530 20.61 16.75 -9.75
C GLN A 530 20.77 16.75 -11.28
N ALA A 531 20.12 15.82 -11.99
CA ALA A 531 20.23 15.70 -13.45
C ALA A 531 19.38 16.74 -14.21
N THR A 532 19.71 16.99 -15.48
CA THR A 532 18.90 17.86 -16.37
C THR A 532 17.72 17.07 -16.93
N PRO A 533 16.47 17.57 -16.90
CA PRO A 533 15.32 16.83 -17.45
C PRO A 533 15.44 16.61 -18.95
N ALA A 534 15.52 15.35 -19.41
CA ALA A 534 15.55 15.03 -20.85
C ALA A 534 14.19 14.66 -21.45
N VAL A 535 13.19 14.33 -20.62
CA VAL A 535 11.83 14.01 -21.08
C VAL A 535 10.90 15.15 -20.70
N GLY A 536 10.39 15.87 -21.70
CA GLY A 536 9.45 16.98 -21.51
C GLY A 536 8.04 16.62 -21.96
N PHE A 537 7.03 17.28 -21.40
CA PHE A 537 5.64 17.05 -21.79
C PHE A 537 5.40 17.39 -23.27
N GLY A 538 4.67 16.53 -23.98
CA GLY A 538 4.33 16.70 -25.39
C GLY A 538 5.52 16.53 -26.35
N ARG A 539 6.69 16.09 -25.86
CA ARG A 539 7.88 15.84 -26.68
C ARG A 539 8.19 14.35 -26.76
N LYS A 540 8.18 13.83 -27.98
CA LYS A 540 8.59 12.46 -28.28
C LYS A 540 10.10 12.33 -28.15
N VAL A 541 10.54 11.42 -27.30
CA VAL A 541 11.95 11.12 -27.02
C VAL A 541 12.29 9.78 -27.67
N ASN A 542 13.27 9.79 -28.58
CA ASN A 542 13.75 8.57 -29.26
C ASN A 542 15.06 8.10 -28.62
N PHE A 543 15.11 6.83 -28.24
CA PHE A 543 16.28 6.18 -27.65
C PHE A 543 17.21 5.62 -28.75
N GLY A 544 18.54 5.68 -28.57
CA GLY A 544 19.53 5.20 -29.55
C GLY A 544 20.97 5.70 -29.35
N ALA A 545 21.88 5.51 -30.31
CA ALA A 545 23.34 5.59 -30.20
C ALA A 545 23.92 6.89 -29.59
N LYS A 546 23.15 7.99 -29.59
CA LYS A 546 23.53 9.26 -28.95
C LYS A 546 23.34 9.27 -27.42
N TRP A 547 22.65 8.27 -26.87
CA TRP A 547 22.26 8.17 -25.46
C TRP A 547 23.28 7.44 -24.58
N GLY A 548 24.29 6.73 -25.11
CA GLY A 548 25.24 5.88 -24.36
C GLY A 548 25.81 6.44 -23.03
N GLN A 549 27.08 6.83 -22.96
CA GLN A 549 27.69 7.35 -21.70
C GLN A 549 27.09 8.68 -21.19
N LYS A 550 26.08 9.26 -21.87
CA LYS A 550 25.46 10.56 -21.56
C LYS A 550 24.03 10.47 -21.00
N ALA A 551 23.35 9.31 -21.04
CA ALA A 551 21.98 9.14 -20.53
C ALA A 551 21.82 9.60 -19.07
N THR A 552 22.78 9.22 -18.21
CA THR A 552 22.77 9.58 -16.77
C THR A 552 22.89 11.09 -16.54
N GLN A 553 23.67 11.81 -17.37
CA GLN A 553 23.78 13.27 -17.31
C GLN A 553 22.49 13.99 -17.76
N MET A 554 21.67 13.27 -18.53
CA MET A 554 20.40 13.71 -19.09
C MET A 554 19.19 13.23 -18.27
N GLY A 555 19.40 12.71 -17.06
CA GLY A 555 18.31 12.34 -16.15
C GLY A 555 17.54 11.10 -16.58
N VAL A 556 18.19 10.21 -17.34
CA VAL A 556 17.71 8.86 -17.63
C VAL A 556 18.63 7.85 -16.97
N TYR A 557 18.08 7.04 -16.08
CA TYR A 557 18.79 6.03 -15.31
C TYR A 557 18.21 4.68 -15.68
N VAL A 558 19.04 3.82 -16.23
CA VAL A 558 18.71 2.44 -16.51
C VAL A 558 19.44 1.58 -15.49
N ASP A 559 18.74 0.63 -14.87
CA ASP A 559 19.41 -0.33 -13.98
C ASP A 559 20.23 -1.35 -14.79
N ALA A 560 20.95 -2.23 -14.09
CA ALA A 560 21.88 -3.18 -14.70
C ALA A 560 21.18 -4.26 -15.57
N ALA A 561 19.84 -4.32 -15.56
CA ALA A 561 19.08 -5.25 -16.40
C ALA A 561 18.89 -4.74 -17.84
N TRP A 562 19.13 -3.45 -18.09
CA TRP A 562 18.91 -2.83 -19.40
C TRP A 562 20.21 -2.46 -20.10
N ASP A 563 20.28 -2.76 -21.40
CA ASP A 563 21.36 -2.34 -22.30
C ASP A 563 20.90 -1.23 -23.25
N ILE A 564 21.73 -0.20 -23.44
CA ILE A 564 21.45 0.88 -24.40
C ILE A 564 22.09 0.51 -25.75
N SER A 565 21.27 0.27 -26.76
CA SER A 565 21.70 -0.06 -28.12
C SER A 565 21.71 1.17 -29.04
N ALA A 566 22.02 0.95 -30.33
CA ALA A 566 22.08 2.02 -31.32
C ALA A 566 20.71 2.68 -31.64
N ASP A 567 19.59 2.01 -31.35
CA ASP A 567 18.25 2.45 -31.73
C ASP A 567 17.15 2.15 -30.69
N SER A 568 17.52 1.63 -29.51
CA SER A 568 16.58 1.22 -28.46
C SER A 568 17.27 1.06 -27.09
N ILE A 569 16.47 1.04 -26.02
CA ILE A 569 16.89 0.49 -24.71
C ILE A 569 16.32 -0.93 -24.63
N VAL A 570 17.18 -1.89 -24.33
CA VAL A 570 16.93 -3.33 -24.48
C VAL A 570 16.93 -3.99 -23.10
N LEU A 571 15.91 -4.79 -22.81
CA LEU A 571 15.83 -5.67 -21.65
C LEU A 571 15.86 -7.12 -22.14
N ASP A 572 16.83 -7.88 -21.66
CA ASP A 572 17.02 -9.29 -22.00
C ASP A 572 16.08 -10.21 -21.20
N ALA A 573 15.94 -11.45 -21.69
CA ALA A 573 15.03 -12.45 -21.13
C ALA A 573 15.28 -12.74 -19.64
N GLU A 574 14.21 -13.09 -18.91
CA GLU A 574 14.25 -13.54 -17.51
C GLU A 574 14.73 -12.48 -16.49
N THR A 575 14.61 -11.19 -16.82
CA THR A 575 15.09 -10.11 -15.96
C THR A 575 14.01 -9.07 -15.66
N TYR A 576 14.02 -8.56 -14.43
CA TYR A 576 13.23 -7.40 -14.01
C TYR A 576 14.10 -6.15 -14.13
N GLY A 577 13.59 -5.11 -14.80
CA GLY A 577 14.35 -3.89 -15.01
C GLY A 577 13.53 -2.63 -14.75
N GLU A 578 14.20 -1.62 -14.19
CA GLU A 578 13.71 -0.27 -13.94
C GLU A 578 14.42 0.77 -14.83
N ILE A 579 13.64 1.70 -15.39
CA ILE A 579 14.14 2.91 -16.04
C ILE A 579 13.53 4.14 -15.36
N THR A 580 14.37 5.04 -14.85
CA THR A 580 13.93 6.30 -14.24
C THR A 580 14.17 7.48 -15.19
N PHE A 581 13.16 8.33 -15.33
CA PHE A 581 13.17 9.60 -16.06
C PHE A 581 12.91 10.78 -15.12
N LYS A 582 13.70 11.86 -15.25
CA LYS A 582 13.37 13.16 -14.66
C LYS A 582 12.54 14.00 -15.61
N LEU A 583 11.35 14.41 -15.16
CA LEU A 583 10.45 15.36 -15.82
C LEU A 583 10.77 16.81 -15.42
N PRO A 584 10.41 17.79 -16.26
CA PRO A 584 10.70 19.20 -16.00
C PRO A 584 9.96 19.75 -14.78
N VAL A 585 8.74 19.29 -14.49
CA VAL A 585 7.90 19.67 -13.36
C VAL A 585 7.03 18.49 -12.91
N THR A 586 6.52 18.52 -11.68
CA THR A 586 5.54 17.54 -11.18
C THR A 586 4.19 17.77 -11.86
N PRO A 587 3.59 16.77 -12.52
CA PRO A 587 2.28 16.91 -13.15
C PRO A 587 1.15 16.93 -12.12
N THR A 588 0.13 17.74 -12.35
CA THR A 588 -1.05 17.90 -11.47
C THR A 588 -2.19 16.93 -11.84
N GLY A 589 -1.90 15.82 -12.52
CA GLY A 589 -2.89 14.87 -13.03
C GLY A 589 -2.25 13.62 -13.66
N ALA A 590 -3.08 12.71 -14.17
CA ALA A 590 -2.64 11.48 -14.82
C ALA A 590 -1.88 11.80 -16.11
N ILE A 591 -0.60 11.49 -16.19
CA ILE A 591 0.15 11.60 -17.43
C ILE A 591 -0.23 10.44 -18.36
N VAL A 592 -0.36 10.71 -19.66
CA VAL A 592 -0.47 9.68 -20.69
C VAL A 592 0.94 9.34 -21.16
N LEU A 593 1.31 8.09 -20.99
CA LEU A 593 2.53 7.51 -21.54
C LEU A 593 2.19 6.88 -22.87
N GLN A 594 2.90 7.25 -23.93
CA GLN A 594 2.87 6.57 -25.23
C GLN A 594 4.27 6.05 -25.53
N MET A 595 4.39 4.75 -25.80
CA MET A 595 5.66 4.06 -25.96
C MET A 595 5.63 3.16 -27.19
N GLU A 596 6.70 3.13 -27.98
CA GLU A 596 6.87 2.06 -28.98
C GLU A 596 7.80 1.01 -28.42
N VAL A 597 7.24 -0.20 -28.35
CA VAL A 597 7.89 -1.37 -27.80
C VAL A 597 7.95 -2.48 -28.84
N GLU A 598 9.06 -3.18 -28.87
CA GLU A 598 9.30 -4.36 -29.72
C GLU A 598 9.63 -5.54 -28.82
N SER A 599 8.93 -6.66 -29.00
CA SER A 599 9.18 -7.89 -28.24
C SER A 599 9.20 -9.11 -29.15
N THR A 600 10.05 -10.09 -28.82
CA THR A 600 10.22 -11.31 -29.62
C THR A 600 9.24 -12.43 -29.29
N GLN A 601 8.49 -12.35 -28.17
CA GLN A 601 7.53 -13.41 -27.77
C GLN A 601 6.23 -12.87 -27.15
N VAL A 602 6.31 -12.18 -26.00
CA VAL A 602 5.14 -11.65 -25.27
C VAL A 602 5.50 -10.26 -24.74
N LEU A 603 4.59 -9.28 -24.88
CA LEU A 603 4.81 -7.95 -24.33
C LEU A 603 4.84 -7.98 -22.80
N PRO A 604 5.84 -7.36 -22.15
CA PRO A 604 5.94 -7.32 -20.70
C PRO A 604 4.86 -6.41 -20.11
N THR A 605 4.54 -6.65 -18.83
CA THR A 605 3.77 -5.69 -18.04
C THR A 605 4.66 -4.49 -17.73
N ILE A 606 4.21 -3.29 -18.08
CA ILE A 606 4.93 -2.04 -17.80
C ILE A 606 4.18 -1.29 -16.69
N LEU A 607 4.86 -1.06 -15.58
CA LEU A 607 4.36 -0.27 -14.45
C LEU A 607 5.02 1.11 -14.46
N ALA A 608 4.32 2.14 -14.04
CA ALA A 608 4.90 3.46 -13.82
C ALA A 608 4.78 3.85 -12.34
N ASN A 609 5.90 4.12 -11.65
CA ASN A 609 5.98 4.41 -10.21
C ASN A 609 5.12 3.46 -9.35
N ASP A 610 5.25 2.15 -9.60
CA ASP A 610 4.52 1.09 -8.88
C ASP A 610 2.98 1.13 -9.03
N VAL A 611 2.45 1.97 -9.93
CA VAL A 611 1.06 1.94 -10.39
C VAL A 611 1.00 1.21 -11.73
N LEU A 612 0.02 0.31 -11.91
CA LEU A 612 -0.20 -0.44 -13.15
C LEU A 612 -0.61 0.53 -14.27
N ALA A 613 0.37 1.06 -15.00
CA ALA A 613 0.11 2.11 -15.98
C ALA A 613 -0.36 1.55 -17.33
N ILE A 614 0.07 0.34 -17.74
CA ILE A 614 -0.24 -0.15 -19.08
C ILE A 614 -0.44 -1.68 -19.14
N VAL A 615 -1.69 -2.12 -19.40
CA VAL A 615 -2.02 -3.51 -19.78
C VAL A 615 -2.06 -3.61 -21.30
N THR A 616 -1.14 -4.35 -21.92
CA THR A 616 -1.22 -4.64 -23.36
C THR A 616 -1.93 -5.97 -23.59
N SER A 617 -3.11 -5.93 -24.22
CA SER A 617 -3.75 -7.13 -24.75
C SER A 617 -3.30 -7.34 -26.20
N ILE A 618 -2.19 -8.04 -26.45
CA ILE A 618 -1.79 -8.33 -27.84
C ILE A 618 -1.39 -9.79 -28.01
N SER A 619 -1.98 -10.40 -29.05
CA SER A 619 -1.75 -11.75 -29.50
C SER A 619 -0.31 -11.97 -29.97
N ALA A 620 0.14 -13.22 -29.93
CA ALA A 620 1.49 -13.72 -30.21
C ALA A 620 2.06 -13.50 -31.64
N SER A 621 1.76 -12.39 -32.32
CA SER A 621 2.23 -12.15 -33.69
C SER A 621 2.44 -10.68 -34.11
N GLN A 622 2.67 -9.74 -33.19
CA GLN A 622 3.11 -8.37 -33.57
C GLN A 622 4.44 -7.98 -32.91
N LEU A 623 5.47 -7.81 -33.75
CA LEU A 623 6.86 -7.52 -33.39
C LEU A 623 7.13 -6.06 -32.99
N ARG A 624 6.21 -5.12 -33.25
CA ARG A 624 6.32 -3.70 -32.85
C ARG A 624 4.93 -3.16 -32.56
N VAL A 625 4.78 -2.50 -31.41
CA VAL A 625 3.48 -1.99 -30.95
C VAL A 625 3.65 -0.64 -30.26
N GLU A 626 2.77 0.31 -30.58
CA GLU A 626 2.54 1.48 -29.74
C GLU A 626 1.62 1.13 -28.57
N VAL A 627 2.08 1.48 -27.38
CA VAL A 627 1.50 1.10 -26.10
C VAL A 627 1.23 2.37 -25.31
N SER A 628 -0.02 2.57 -24.90
CA SER A 628 -0.46 3.77 -24.19
C SER A 628 -1.08 3.44 -22.84
N GLY A 629 -0.86 4.30 -21.85
CA GLY A 629 -1.61 4.22 -20.60
C GLY A 629 -1.33 5.37 -19.65
N GLU A 630 -2.08 5.41 -18.55
CA GLU A 630 -2.12 6.56 -17.65
C GLU A 630 -1.34 6.29 -16.36
N ALA A 631 -0.62 7.29 -15.88
CA ALA A 631 0.12 7.19 -14.62
C ALA A 631 -0.02 8.48 -13.80
N PHE A 632 -0.22 8.35 -12.49
CA PHE A 632 -0.25 9.49 -11.58
C PHE A 632 1.12 9.66 -10.93
N LEU A 633 1.71 10.85 -11.07
CA LEU A 633 3.01 11.15 -10.47
C LEU A 633 2.86 12.16 -9.34
N ILE A 634 3.35 11.77 -8.16
CA ILE A 634 3.45 12.64 -6.98
C ILE A 634 4.75 13.47 -6.97
N SER A 635 5.62 13.24 -7.95
CA SER A 635 6.88 13.97 -8.12
C SER A 635 7.18 14.15 -9.61
N ASN A 636 8.23 14.90 -9.93
CA ASN A 636 8.74 15.00 -11.29
C ASN A 636 9.65 13.82 -11.68
N ILE A 637 9.56 12.69 -10.97
CA ILE A 637 10.29 11.47 -11.29
C ILE A 637 9.31 10.42 -11.79
N LEU A 638 9.56 9.91 -12.99
CA LEU A 638 8.82 8.82 -13.63
C LEU A 638 9.71 7.58 -13.66
N ARG A 639 9.37 6.53 -12.92
CA ARG A 639 10.01 5.22 -12.97
C ARG A 639 9.15 4.29 -13.79
N LEU A 640 9.74 3.59 -14.75
CA LEU A 640 9.09 2.53 -15.51
C LEU A 640 9.69 1.19 -15.08
N HIS A 641 8.84 0.27 -14.66
CA HIS A 641 9.22 -1.09 -14.32
C HIS A 641 8.70 -2.03 -15.39
N SER A 642 9.54 -2.94 -15.85
CA SER A 642 9.16 -3.96 -16.82
C SER A 642 9.64 -5.33 -16.37
N TYR A 643 8.82 -6.36 -16.60
CA TYR A 643 9.18 -7.76 -16.39
C TYR A 643 8.97 -8.57 -17.66
N VAL A 644 10.05 -9.15 -18.18
CA VAL A 644 10.01 -10.00 -19.37
C VAL A 644 10.23 -11.46 -18.96
N ALA A 645 9.21 -12.29 -19.12
CA ALA A 645 9.28 -13.71 -18.75
C ALA A 645 10.12 -14.53 -19.75
N THR A 646 10.03 -14.24 -21.05
CA THR A 646 10.81 -14.88 -22.13
C THR A 646 10.96 -13.92 -23.34
N GLY A 647 12.14 -13.88 -23.97
CA GLY A 647 12.41 -13.04 -25.15
C GLY A 647 13.13 -11.71 -24.85
N GLU A 648 13.24 -10.82 -25.84
CA GLU A 648 13.90 -9.52 -25.76
C GLU A 648 12.84 -8.42 -25.80
N PHE A 649 12.96 -7.37 -24.98
CA PHE A 649 12.09 -6.19 -25.01
C PHE A 649 12.87 -4.94 -25.37
N LYS A 650 12.42 -4.19 -26.38
CA LYS A 650 13.06 -2.97 -26.87
C LYS A 650 12.14 -1.78 -26.70
N LEU A 651 12.55 -0.78 -25.92
CA LEU A 651 11.91 0.52 -25.84
C LEU A 651 12.59 1.49 -26.82
N ARG A 652 11.88 1.88 -27.87
CA ARG A 652 12.42 2.75 -28.94
C ARG A 652 12.12 4.22 -28.71
N HIS A 653 10.92 4.53 -28.26
CA HIS A 653 10.56 5.91 -27.94
C HIS A 653 9.55 5.99 -26.81
N ILE A 654 9.53 7.16 -26.16
CA ILE A 654 8.53 7.54 -25.17
C ILE A 654 8.01 8.94 -25.46
N LEU A 655 6.71 9.15 -25.33
CA LEU A 655 6.06 10.44 -25.27
C LEU A 655 5.27 10.49 -23.96
N VAL A 656 5.49 11.56 -23.19
CA VAL A 656 4.77 11.82 -21.95
C VAL A 656 3.87 13.02 -22.20
N GLU A 657 2.55 12.83 -22.13
CA GLU A 657 1.57 13.91 -22.20
C GLU A 657 1.03 14.16 -20.79
N ALA A 658 1.08 15.41 -20.32
CA ALA A 658 0.28 15.78 -19.15
C ALA A 658 -1.12 16.16 -19.65
N PRO A 659 -2.19 15.84 -18.90
CA PRO A 659 -3.53 16.18 -19.33
C PRO A 659 -3.62 17.71 -19.33
N ALA A 660 -4.17 18.26 -20.40
CA ALA A 660 -4.61 19.65 -20.39
C ALA A 660 -5.65 19.78 -19.28
N VAL A 661 -5.44 20.69 -18.33
CA VAL A 661 -6.41 20.95 -17.26
C VAL A 661 -7.72 21.44 -17.89
N GLU A 662 -8.69 20.54 -18.08
CA GLU A 662 -10.10 20.87 -18.35
C GLU A 662 -11.08 19.93 -17.60
N ARG A 663 -11.48 20.41 -16.41
CA ARG A 663 -12.80 20.33 -15.74
C ARG A 663 -13.41 18.95 -15.38
N ALA A 664 -13.04 18.42 -14.21
CA ALA A 664 -14.02 17.70 -13.39
C ALA A 664 -15.23 18.63 -13.09
N PRO A 665 -16.46 18.10 -13.03
CA PRO A 665 -17.63 18.94 -12.82
C PRO A 665 -17.58 19.62 -11.46
N HIS A 666 -17.99 20.89 -11.41
CA HIS A 666 -18.16 21.59 -10.15
C HIS A 666 -19.27 20.92 -9.34
N ALA A 667 -19.02 20.73 -8.05
CA ALA A 667 -19.89 20.04 -7.12
C ALA A 667 -21.09 20.90 -6.67
N GLU A 668 -21.18 22.14 -7.14
CA GLU A 668 -22.25 23.08 -6.84
C GLU A 668 -23.56 22.61 -7.48
N GLY A 669 -24.57 22.39 -6.64
CA GLY A 669 -25.86 21.86 -7.07
C GLY A 669 -25.86 20.34 -7.27
N LYS A 670 -27.06 19.79 -7.46
CA LYS A 670 -27.28 18.35 -7.53
C LYS A 670 -26.70 17.77 -8.82
N GLN A 671 -25.66 16.96 -8.69
CA GLN A 671 -25.09 16.15 -9.76
C GLN A 671 -25.90 14.88 -9.94
N LEU A 672 -26.32 14.62 -11.18
CA LEU A 672 -27.02 13.40 -11.57
C LEU A 672 -26.06 12.48 -12.32
N PHE A 673 -26.20 11.17 -12.10
CA PHE A 673 -25.35 10.14 -12.71
C PHE A 673 -26.09 9.31 -13.75
N SER A 674 -27.27 9.77 -14.20
CA SER A 674 -27.94 9.22 -15.37
C SER A 674 -27.23 9.62 -16.67
N GLY A 675 -27.36 8.81 -17.72
CA GLY A 675 -26.70 9.05 -19.00
C GLY A 675 -26.94 10.44 -19.57
N GLY A 676 -25.86 11.17 -19.87
CA GLY A 676 -25.90 12.52 -20.46
C GLY A 676 -25.88 13.68 -19.45
N GLU A 677 -25.88 13.40 -18.16
CA GLU A 677 -25.82 14.41 -17.10
C GLU A 677 -24.39 14.81 -16.71
N THR A 678 -24.22 15.97 -16.06
CA THR A 678 -22.91 16.54 -15.71
C THR A 678 -22.11 15.70 -14.72
N GLY A 679 -22.79 14.96 -13.83
CA GLY A 679 -22.13 14.10 -12.84
C GLY A 679 -21.40 12.92 -13.47
N VAL A 680 -21.81 12.47 -14.66
CA VAL A 680 -21.18 11.36 -15.39
C VAL A 680 -19.71 11.66 -15.72
N ALA A 681 -19.38 12.92 -16.01
CA ALA A 681 -18.00 13.34 -16.28
C ALA A 681 -17.07 13.22 -15.05
N GLY A 682 -17.65 13.09 -13.84
CA GLY A 682 -16.92 12.84 -12.61
C GLY A 682 -16.77 11.36 -12.26
N LEU A 683 -17.34 10.42 -13.01
CA LEU A 683 -17.18 8.98 -12.70
C LEU A 683 -15.74 8.53 -13.01
N GLY A 684 -15.06 7.98 -12.00
CA GLY A 684 -13.76 7.33 -12.12
C GLY A 684 -13.89 5.81 -12.33
N GLU A 685 -12.95 5.03 -11.80
CA GLU A 685 -13.00 3.58 -11.86
C GLU A 685 -14.15 2.99 -11.04
N GLY A 686 -14.59 1.77 -11.40
CA GLY A 686 -15.56 1.00 -10.61
C GLY A 686 -17.03 1.29 -10.89
N TRP A 687 -17.38 1.85 -12.05
CA TRP A 687 -18.78 2.11 -12.44
C TRP A 687 -19.17 1.44 -13.76
N SER A 688 -20.44 1.03 -13.85
CA SER A 688 -21.06 0.58 -15.08
C SER A 688 -21.34 1.75 -16.00
N GLN A 689 -21.70 1.44 -17.25
CA GLN A 689 -22.29 2.44 -18.13
C GLN A 689 -23.51 3.09 -17.44
N PRO A 690 -23.63 4.44 -17.47
CA PRO A 690 -24.78 5.14 -16.93
C PRO A 690 -26.10 4.72 -17.60
N GLU A 691 -27.10 4.42 -16.77
CA GLU A 691 -28.46 4.10 -17.18
C GLU A 691 -29.36 5.35 -17.13
N SER A 692 -30.65 5.21 -17.44
CA SER A 692 -31.60 6.33 -17.45
C SER A 692 -31.85 6.94 -16.06
N TRP A 693 -31.46 6.23 -14.99
CA TRP A 693 -31.67 6.63 -13.60
C TRP A 693 -30.37 6.88 -12.81
N GLY A 694 -29.21 6.34 -13.25
CA GLY A 694 -27.97 6.36 -12.47
C GLY A 694 -26.95 5.32 -12.97
N CYS A 695 -25.91 5.03 -12.19
CA CYS A 695 -24.88 4.03 -12.55
C CYS A 695 -24.69 2.99 -11.44
N TRP A 696 -24.52 1.72 -11.83
CA TRP A 696 -24.16 0.67 -10.88
C TRP A 696 -22.68 0.68 -10.62
N MET A 697 -22.28 0.52 -9.37
CA MET A 697 -20.91 0.26 -9.01
C MET A 697 -20.53 -1.20 -9.32
N LEU A 698 -19.32 -1.40 -9.80
CA LEU A 698 -18.77 -2.69 -10.22
C LEU A 698 -17.63 -3.11 -9.28
N GLY A 699 -17.69 -4.32 -8.74
CA GLY A 699 -16.65 -4.84 -7.87
C GLY A 699 -16.77 -4.32 -6.43
N ASP A 700 -15.63 -4.12 -5.78
CA ASP A 700 -15.49 -3.77 -4.36
C ASP A 700 -15.11 -2.30 -4.12
N GLU A 701 -15.00 -1.49 -5.18
CA GLU A 701 -14.67 -0.07 -5.09
C GLU A 701 -15.25 0.73 -6.27
N GLY A 702 -15.76 1.93 -6.03
CA GLY A 702 -16.15 2.89 -7.06
C GLY A 702 -15.76 4.33 -6.71
N GLN A 703 -15.23 5.09 -7.67
CA GLN A 703 -14.68 6.43 -7.44
C GLN A 703 -15.43 7.54 -8.18
N VAL A 704 -15.69 8.67 -7.54
CA VAL A 704 -16.27 9.88 -8.15
C VAL A 704 -15.35 11.07 -7.88
N LEU A 705 -15.01 11.84 -8.91
CA LEU A 705 -14.21 13.05 -8.84
C LEU A 705 -15.08 14.28 -9.12
N LEU A 706 -15.19 15.18 -8.13
CA LEU A 706 -15.88 16.47 -8.25
C LEU A 706 -14.95 17.62 -7.85
N HIS A 707 -15.25 18.86 -8.24
CA HIS A 707 -14.55 20.05 -7.77
C HIS A 707 -15.46 20.92 -6.91
N SER A 708 -15.13 21.13 -5.64
CA SER A 708 -15.93 21.97 -4.76
C SER A 708 -15.47 23.43 -4.81
N SER A 709 -16.35 24.38 -5.08
CA SER A 709 -16.02 25.81 -4.87
C SER A 709 -16.04 26.22 -3.39
N PHE A 710 -16.31 25.26 -2.50
CA PHE A 710 -16.41 25.45 -1.06
C PHE A 710 -15.20 24.88 -0.31
N ALA A 711 -14.01 24.88 -0.92
CA ALA A 711 -12.78 24.33 -0.35
C ALA A 711 -12.42 24.85 1.07
N GLU A 712 -12.94 26.02 1.46
CA GLU A 712 -12.68 26.64 2.76
C GLU A 712 -13.74 26.30 3.84
N SER A 713 -14.66 25.37 3.59
CA SER A 713 -15.77 25.06 4.49
C SER A 713 -16.01 23.56 4.58
N ASP A 714 -16.39 23.07 5.76
CA ASP A 714 -16.83 21.69 5.90
C ASP A 714 -18.01 21.45 4.96
N LEU A 715 -18.05 20.26 4.38
CA LEU A 715 -19.06 19.90 3.41
C LEU A 715 -19.97 18.83 3.98
N VAL A 716 -21.23 18.89 3.59
CA VAL A 716 -22.14 17.76 3.68
C VAL A 716 -22.38 17.30 2.25
N ILE A 717 -22.07 16.04 1.99
CA ILE A 717 -22.41 15.37 0.75
C ILE A 717 -23.69 14.60 0.99
N GLU A 718 -24.74 14.97 0.26
CA GLU A 718 -26.03 14.28 0.27
C GLU A 718 -26.24 13.62 -1.08
N GLY A 719 -26.84 12.44 -1.10
CA GLY A 719 -27.06 11.72 -2.33
C GLY A 719 -28.20 10.74 -2.25
N CYS A 720 -28.51 10.14 -3.39
CA CYS A 720 -29.44 9.03 -3.50
C CYS A 720 -28.71 7.84 -4.12
N ALA A 721 -28.93 6.64 -3.57
CA ALA A 721 -28.42 5.40 -4.11
C ALA A 721 -29.43 4.26 -4.00
N LYS A 722 -29.25 3.22 -4.82
CA LYS A 722 -29.99 1.94 -4.79
C LYS A 722 -29.08 0.86 -4.19
N GLY A 723 -29.66 -0.12 -3.49
CA GLY A 723 -28.91 -1.17 -2.80
C GLY A 723 -29.16 -2.56 -3.39
N PHE A 724 -28.09 -3.20 -3.87
CA PHE A 724 -28.05 -4.61 -4.26
C PHE A 724 -27.34 -5.41 -3.16
N VAL A 725 -28.03 -6.36 -2.55
CA VAL A 725 -27.56 -7.03 -1.32
C VAL A 725 -27.75 -8.53 -1.45
N ARG A 726 -26.72 -9.30 -1.07
CA ARG A 726 -26.74 -10.77 -1.07
C ARG A 726 -27.76 -11.31 -0.06
N PRO A 727 -28.76 -12.11 -0.48
CA PRO A 727 -29.64 -12.80 0.46
C PRO A 727 -28.83 -13.79 1.33
N PRO A 728 -29.17 -13.97 2.62
CA PRO A 728 -30.38 -13.50 3.30
C PRO A 728 -30.26 -12.09 3.92
N ALA A 729 -29.17 -11.37 3.70
CA ALA A 729 -29.01 -10.03 4.26
C ALA A 729 -30.03 -9.05 3.65
N THR A 730 -30.59 -8.18 4.49
CA THR A 730 -31.57 -7.17 4.07
C THR A 730 -30.96 -5.78 3.88
N ARG A 731 -29.66 -5.64 4.19
CA ARG A 731 -28.91 -4.39 4.11
C ARG A 731 -27.42 -4.65 3.84
N THR A 732 -26.75 -3.71 3.19
CA THR A 732 -25.28 -3.64 3.06
C THR A 732 -24.77 -2.32 3.64
N VAL A 733 -23.54 -2.34 4.16
CA VAL A 733 -22.83 -1.16 4.62
C VAL A 733 -21.88 -0.71 3.50
N VAL A 734 -21.94 0.57 3.15
CA VAL A 734 -21.02 1.18 2.19
C VAL A 734 -20.14 2.15 2.94
N SER A 735 -18.85 1.84 3.00
CA SER A 735 -17.83 2.73 3.55
C SER A 735 -17.48 3.79 2.51
N VAL A 736 -17.21 5.01 2.95
CA VAL A 736 -16.88 6.13 2.08
C VAL A 736 -15.53 6.69 2.50
N ALA A 737 -14.67 6.94 1.53
CA ALA A 737 -13.45 7.71 1.70
C ALA A 737 -13.46 8.92 0.77
N VAL A 738 -12.84 10.02 1.16
CA VAL A 738 -12.60 11.18 0.30
C VAL A 738 -11.11 11.46 0.27
N ASN A 739 -10.55 11.59 -0.93
CA ASN A 739 -9.12 11.78 -1.17
C ASN A 739 -8.24 10.75 -0.43
N GLY A 740 -8.71 9.49 -0.36
CA GLY A 740 -8.02 8.37 0.29
C GLY A 740 -8.27 8.21 1.79
N MET A 741 -8.98 9.15 2.44
CA MET A 741 -9.27 9.13 3.87
C MET A 741 -10.72 8.73 4.15
N ALA A 742 -10.95 7.76 5.05
CA ALA A 742 -12.29 7.34 5.42
C ALA A 742 -13.08 8.47 6.10
N VAL A 743 -14.24 8.83 5.55
CA VAL A 743 -15.11 9.91 6.06
C VAL A 743 -16.36 9.38 6.77
N GLY A 744 -16.71 8.11 6.54
CA GLY A 744 -17.84 7.50 7.21
C GLY A 744 -18.35 6.27 6.47
N HIS A 745 -19.57 5.88 6.80
CA HIS A 745 -20.30 4.82 6.12
C HIS A 745 -21.79 5.11 6.15
N PHE A 746 -22.53 4.55 5.21
CA PHE A 746 -23.99 4.53 5.25
C PHE A 746 -24.50 3.13 4.93
N THR A 747 -25.79 2.90 5.18
CA THR A 747 -26.41 1.59 4.97
C THR A 747 -27.44 1.70 3.85
N LEU A 748 -27.42 0.75 2.92
CA LEU A 748 -28.44 0.59 1.89
C LEU A 748 -29.25 -0.68 2.17
N LYS A 749 -30.58 -0.57 2.09
CA LYS A 749 -31.48 -1.74 2.13
C LYS A 749 -31.44 -2.44 0.77
N ALA A 750 -31.78 -3.73 0.76
CA ALA A 750 -32.00 -4.54 -0.43
C ALA A 750 -33.25 -4.04 -1.20
N SER A 751 -33.11 -2.90 -1.90
CA SER A 751 -34.17 -2.25 -2.66
C SER A 751 -33.59 -1.47 -3.84
N PHE A 752 -34.33 -1.50 -4.95
CA PHE A 752 -34.08 -0.69 -6.15
C PHE A 752 -34.74 0.69 -6.08
N ASP A 753 -35.37 1.06 -4.97
CA ASP A 753 -35.85 2.43 -4.73
C ASP A 753 -34.67 3.36 -4.40
N ASP A 754 -34.85 4.66 -4.68
CA ASP A 754 -33.86 5.68 -4.31
C ASP A 754 -33.81 5.85 -2.80
N GLN A 755 -32.67 5.55 -2.20
CA GLN A 755 -32.43 5.67 -0.77
C GLN A 755 -31.48 6.84 -0.51
N PRO A 756 -31.84 7.79 0.36
CA PRO A 756 -30.97 8.90 0.67
C PRO A 756 -29.78 8.41 1.51
N PHE A 757 -28.61 8.98 1.24
CA PHE A 757 -27.45 8.90 2.12
C PHE A 757 -26.85 10.29 2.28
N HIS A 758 -26.13 10.47 3.37
CA HIS A 758 -25.30 11.64 3.54
C HIS A 758 -24.06 11.28 4.36
N PHE A 759 -23.01 12.05 4.18
CA PHE A 759 -21.82 12.01 5.02
C PHE A 759 -21.16 13.38 5.01
N SER A 760 -20.48 13.70 6.12
CA SER A 760 -19.74 14.95 6.25
C SER A 760 -18.32 14.76 5.73
N VAL A 761 -17.83 15.76 5.02
CA VAL A 761 -16.45 15.84 4.54
C VAL A 761 -15.81 17.06 5.20
N PRO A 762 -14.90 16.84 6.16
CA PRO A 762 -14.12 17.93 6.74
C PRO A 762 -13.39 18.71 5.64
N LYS A 763 -13.37 20.04 5.72
CA LYS A 763 -12.72 20.91 4.71
C LYS A 763 -11.25 20.54 4.47
N GLU A 764 -10.65 20.03 5.53
CA GLU A 764 -9.34 19.41 5.62
C GLU A 764 -9.08 18.42 4.46
N LEU A 765 -10.05 17.56 4.16
CA LEU A 765 -9.90 16.52 3.15
C LEU A 765 -10.06 17.01 1.71
N ILE A 766 -10.32 18.31 1.51
CA ILE A 766 -10.44 18.92 0.18
C ILE A 766 -9.04 19.33 -0.28
N GLY A 767 -8.59 18.82 -1.43
CA GLY A 767 -7.27 19.13 -1.98
C GLY A 767 -7.09 20.63 -2.26
N SER A 768 -5.85 21.10 -2.38
CA SER A 768 -5.52 22.50 -2.71
C SER A 768 -6.01 22.95 -4.09
N ASP A 769 -6.38 22.00 -4.94
CA ASP A 769 -7.05 22.15 -6.25
C ASP A 769 -8.58 22.13 -6.15
N ALA A 770 -9.11 22.05 -4.93
CA ALA A 770 -10.51 21.91 -4.59
C ALA A 770 -11.16 20.60 -5.08
N ALA A 771 -10.35 19.57 -5.38
CA ALA A 771 -10.84 18.28 -5.84
C ALA A 771 -11.35 17.40 -4.68
N LEU A 772 -12.45 16.70 -4.96
CA LEU A 772 -13.10 15.71 -4.11
C LEU A 772 -13.12 14.37 -4.82
N ARG A 773 -12.16 13.49 -4.51
CA ARG A 773 -12.18 12.09 -4.95
C ARG A 773 -12.92 11.24 -3.92
N ILE A 774 -14.19 11.00 -4.15
CA ILE A 774 -15.08 10.22 -3.29
C ILE A 774 -15.01 8.75 -3.70
N THR A 775 -14.53 7.89 -2.82
CA THR A 775 -14.43 6.44 -3.01
C THR A 775 -15.50 5.74 -2.17
N PHE A 776 -16.34 4.93 -2.81
CA PHE A 776 -17.33 4.07 -2.18
C PHE A 776 -16.81 2.63 -2.12
N LYS A 777 -16.94 1.97 -0.96
CA LYS A 777 -16.49 0.59 -0.70
C LYS A 777 -17.62 -0.21 -0.03
N PRO A 778 -18.38 -1.03 -0.76
CA PRO A 778 -19.44 -1.83 -0.20
C PRO A 778 -18.88 -3.03 0.58
N HIS A 779 -19.66 -3.51 1.53
CA HIS A 779 -19.41 -4.79 2.17
C HIS A 779 -20.14 -5.91 1.44
N ASP A 780 -19.41 -6.96 1.01
CA ASP A 780 -19.94 -8.16 0.35
C ASP A 780 -20.73 -7.86 -0.95
N PRO A 781 -20.10 -7.27 -2.00
CA PRO A 781 -20.73 -7.15 -3.31
C PRO A 781 -21.03 -8.55 -3.88
N CYS A 782 -22.12 -8.66 -4.62
CA CYS A 782 -22.53 -9.95 -5.20
C CYS A 782 -23.11 -9.74 -6.59
N SER A 783 -23.01 -10.75 -7.45
CA SER A 783 -23.62 -10.67 -8.77
C SER A 783 -25.05 -11.21 -8.78
N PRO A 784 -25.93 -10.68 -9.65
CA PRO A 784 -27.23 -11.31 -9.92
C PRO A 784 -27.11 -12.80 -10.29
N GLN A 785 -26.02 -13.20 -10.95
CA GLN A 785 -25.71 -14.60 -11.24
C GLN A 785 -25.42 -15.43 -9.98
N GLU A 786 -24.60 -14.93 -9.05
CA GLU A 786 -24.26 -15.62 -7.80
C GLU A 786 -25.48 -15.87 -6.91
N ILE A 787 -26.45 -14.95 -6.91
CA ILE A 787 -27.68 -15.08 -6.13
C ILE A 787 -28.82 -15.76 -6.91
N GLY A 788 -28.56 -16.23 -8.13
CA GLY A 788 -29.53 -16.94 -8.96
C GLY A 788 -30.70 -16.07 -9.46
N MET A 789 -30.48 -14.76 -9.67
CA MET A 789 -31.48 -13.82 -10.15
C MET A 789 -31.54 -13.75 -11.69
N ASN A 790 -30.39 -13.70 -12.37
CA ASN A 790 -30.26 -13.76 -13.84
C ASN A 790 -28.80 -14.08 -14.23
N ALA A 791 -28.44 -13.99 -15.51
CA ALA A 791 -27.10 -14.34 -16.00
C ALA A 791 -26.05 -13.21 -15.87
N ASP A 792 -26.39 -12.07 -15.28
CA ASP A 792 -25.48 -10.92 -15.13
C ASP A 792 -24.35 -11.26 -14.15
N PRO A 793 -23.08 -11.33 -14.62
CA PRO A 793 -21.96 -11.73 -13.80
C PRO A 793 -21.36 -10.57 -12.99
N ARG A 794 -21.85 -9.34 -13.18
CA ARG A 794 -21.27 -8.14 -12.56
C ARG A 794 -21.50 -8.17 -11.06
N LEU A 795 -20.44 -7.98 -10.27
CA LEU A 795 -20.53 -7.81 -8.83
C LEU A 795 -21.11 -6.43 -8.53
N LEU A 796 -22.34 -6.39 -8.02
CA LEU A 796 -23.09 -5.16 -7.73
C LEU A 796 -23.22 -4.96 -6.22
N SER A 797 -23.33 -3.69 -5.80
CA SER A 797 -23.75 -3.37 -4.43
C SER A 797 -24.46 -2.01 -4.33
N LEU A 798 -23.81 -0.93 -4.75
CA LEU A 798 -24.38 0.41 -4.74
C LEU A 798 -24.73 0.85 -6.16
N GLY A 799 -25.91 1.42 -6.37
CA GLY A 799 -26.30 2.11 -7.60
C GLY A 799 -26.40 3.61 -7.34
N LEU A 800 -25.46 4.42 -7.84
CA LEU A 800 -25.41 5.86 -7.57
C LEU A 800 -26.39 6.61 -8.47
N VAL A 801 -27.27 7.40 -7.88
CA VAL A 801 -28.30 8.19 -8.58
C VAL A 801 -27.89 9.65 -8.67
N SER A 802 -27.54 10.24 -7.52
CA SER A 802 -27.19 11.65 -7.42
C SER A 802 -26.28 11.95 -6.24
N LEU A 803 -25.51 13.04 -6.34
CA LEU A 803 -24.72 13.63 -5.27
C LEU A 803 -24.89 15.15 -5.30
N GLU A 804 -24.99 15.77 -4.14
CA GLU A 804 -25.00 17.21 -3.98
C GLU A 804 -24.02 17.57 -2.87
N VAL A 805 -23.18 18.56 -3.13
CA VAL A 805 -22.22 19.06 -2.15
C VAL A 805 -22.74 20.39 -1.62
N ARG A 806 -22.91 20.45 -0.30
CA ARG A 806 -23.35 21.65 0.42
C ARG A 806 -22.31 22.04 1.45
N LYS A 807 -22.27 23.31 1.79
CA LYS A 807 -21.58 23.74 3.02
C LYS A 807 -22.36 23.20 4.22
N ALA A 808 -21.63 22.65 5.20
CA ALA A 808 -22.18 22.17 6.45
C ALA A 808 -22.85 23.27 7.28
#